data_AF-A0AA42DQB3-F1
#
_entry.id   AF-A0AA42DQB3-F1
#
_cell.length_a   1.000
_cell.length_b   1.000
_cell.length_c   1.000
_cell.angle_alpha   90.00
_cell.angle_beta   90.00
_cell.angle_gamma   90.00
#
_symmetry.space_group_name_H-M   'P 1'
#
loop_
_entity.id
_entity.type
_entity.pdbx_description
1 polymer ?
#
loop_
_entity_poly.entity_id
_entity_poly.type
_entity_poly.pdbx_seq_one_letter_code
_entity_poly.pdbx_strand_id
1 'polypeptide(L)'
;MPAFKTLRNKWKEILIGESSTKPITIYEKRIIDDLDRRVESIVAMLCQDKNRIYLWKDEADFTNSQCQTNNYRRVLEMSKVYSIQGSHYYKSEMLLKIIEEALSFLYEHSYNANQAYHYGNWWNWEIGTPITLLNIMTLLGDDLSKDERHQYCEVINYYQPDPRYSGERSSNERLKKRISVGGNRVDTAKIAILLGIHTENALLIKQGRDALSSVFEVKDYRPTEKFIEKRDGLYRDGSFIQHRDVAYTGTYGNVMLGGLGEMLCLLNDSEWHITDPHIENIYQMIDNSFIPIIYKGHGMDCVNGRGASRQQYRDNGTGHMIMTSMLWFCQVAPQRYRDRYKERIKYWLKTDKVSSYIEKSTEIASVRMALAILEDDKISAAAELEGNFAYNYMDRMIHHRKHFACALSMSSWRIRTYETMLGENKRGFYTGDGMLYIYDDHQEAYNGDFWATVDPYKLAGITVVDKELEDEQGSFRTPSKWVSAMSIDDLYGIAGMQLDKRGIDDETGQIENLLGIDLKAKKSYFMLDNEIVALGCDITCSNQEQVETIIDTRKINKEERNKIYQTSRSIYIETDKEKTSTGYYFLQEHDIVIEEYTRIGNWFTINVNGSPEGIRQDYMTLAINHGRMPKNASYAYIMIPSITREQMESYQKHVPIRVVANEASMQGIQYKNRMMLNFFEKGSVPGIQVSQPVSIALKDNTHYIEVTLCDPTKECGESLDLILDGNFEYVAGDTSLIELHQQESYIHLNIRWQEKYGLPITFILKNKLNSEL
;
A
#
# COMPACT_ATOMS: atom_id res chain seq x y z
N MET A 1 17.83 -20.30 31.94
CA MET A 1 19.10 -20.27 31.18
C MET A 1 19.02 -20.97 29.81
N PRO A 2 18.56 -22.24 29.64
CA PRO A 2 18.51 -22.87 28.31
C PRO A 2 17.61 -22.14 27.31
N ALA A 3 16.42 -21.67 27.75
CA ALA A 3 15.44 -21.02 26.88
C ALA A 3 15.94 -19.73 26.22
N PHE A 4 16.63 -18.84 26.97
CA PHE A 4 17.17 -17.59 26.42
C PHE A 4 18.27 -17.82 25.38
N LYS A 5 19.14 -18.81 25.62
CA LYS A 5 20.18 -19.19 24.66
C LYS A 5 19.57 -19.74 23.38
N THR A 6 18.53 -20.57 23.48
CA THR A 6 17.78 -21.07 22.32
C THR A 6 17.17 -19.93 21.51
N LEU A 7 16.50 -18.97 22.15
CA LEU A 7 15.94 -17.80 21.46
C LEU A 7 17.01 -16.93 20.80
N ARG A 8 18.16 -16.71 21.47
CA ARG A 8 19.29 -15.96 20.90
C ARG A 8 19.85 -16.64 19.65
N ASN A 9 20.03 -17.97 19.69
CA ASN A 9 20.46 -18.74 18.53
C ASN A 9 19.44 -18.66 17.39
N LYS A 10 18.16 -18.79 17.70
CA LYS A 10 17.09 -18.67 16.71
C LYS A 10 17.02 -17.28 16.07
N TRP A 11 17.24 -16.22 16.85
CA TRP A 11 17.36 -14.87 16.31
C TRP A 11 18.61 -14.71 15.42
N LYS A 12 19.74 -15.32 15.80
CA LYS A 12 20.93 -15.37 14.94
C LYS A 12 20.63 -16.07 13.61
N GLU A 13 19.91 -17.18 13.61
CA GLU A 13 19.50 -17.89 12.38
C GLU A 13 18.55 -17.05 11.51
N ILE A 14 17.67 -16.25 12.12
CA ILE A 14 16.83 -15.29 11.39
C ILE A 14 17.69 -14.22 10.69
N LEU A 15 18.73 -13.70 11.37
CA LEU A 15 19.56 -12.60 10.86
C LEU A 15 20.52 -13.00 9.73
N ILE A 16 21.04 -14.24 9.76
CA ILE A 16 22.10 -14.68 8.83
C ILE A 16 21.82 -16.03 8.15
N GLY A 17 20.65 -16.62 8.37
CA GLY A 17 20.30 -17.97 7.93
C GLY A 17 20.84 -19.06 8.87
N GLU A 18 20.23 -20.25 8.84
CA GLU A 18 20.70 -21.40 9.61
C GLU A 18 22.16 -21.75 9.27
N SER A 19 22.96 -22.10 10.29
CA SER A 19 24.22 -22.82 10.11
C SER A 19 23.91 -24.28 9.73
N SER A 20 23.24 -24.48 8.60
CA SER A 20 22.87 -25.82 8.16
C SER A 20 24.10 -26.57 7.65
N THR A 21 24.12 -27.89 7.77
CA THR A 21 25.11 -28.75 7.11
C THR A 21 24.96 -28.78 5.58
N LYS A 22 24.00 -28.04 5.01
CA LYS A 22 23.78 -27.98 3.56
C LYS A 22 24.83 -27.09 2.89
N PRO A 23 25.28 -27.42 1.67
CA PRO A 23 26.17 -26.57 0.91
C PRO A 23 25.58 -25.17 0.67
N ILE A 24 26.44 -24.15 0.71
CA ILE A 24 26.09 -22.78 0.30
C ILE A 24 25.72 -22.79 -1.18
N THR A 25 24.53 -22.32 -1.51
CA THR A 25 24.04 -22.15 -2.88
C THR A 25 24.74 -20.98 -3.57
N ILE A 26 24.66 -20.92 -4.91
CA ILE A 26 25.22 -19.80 -5.69
C ILE A 26 24.62 -18.44 -5.27
N TYR A 27 23.34 -18.42 -4.89
CA TYR A 27 22.64 -17.20 -4.50
C TYR A 27 23.08 -16.71 -3.12
N GLU A 28 23.28 -17.61 -2.18
CA GLU A 28 23.83 -17.28 -0.87
C GLU A 28 25.28 -16.83 -0.97
N LYS A 29 26.09 -17.50 -1.81
CA LYS A 29 27.47 -17.09 -2.05
C LYS A 29 27.53 -15.67 -2.61
N ARG A 30 26.66 -15.32 -3.57
CA ARG A 30 26.51 -13.94 -4.05
C ARG A 30 26.20 -12.96 -2.92
N ILE A 31 25.21 -13.26 -2.07
CA ILE A 31 24.84 -12.38 -0.94
C ILE A 31 26.03 -12.16 0.01
N ILE A 32 26.77 -13.23 0.31
CA ILE A 32 27.96 -13.19 1.16
C ILE A 32 29.05 -12.35 0.50
N ASP A 33 29.35 -12.58 -0.77
CA ASP A 33 30.39 -11.84 -1.51
C ASP A 33 30.02 -10.35 -1.67
N ASP A 34 28.74 -10.04 -1.84
CA ASP A 34 28.22 -8.67 -1.87
C ASP A 34 28.39 -7.97 -0.51
N LEU A 35 28.12 -8.69 0.59
CA LEU A 35 28.35 -8.20 1.95
C LEU A 35 29.83 -7.99 2.24
N ASP A 36 30.69 -8.95 1.87
CA ASP A 36 32.13 -8.90 2.04
C ASP A 36 32.71 -7.65 1.33
N ARG A 37 32.33 -7.41 0.07
CA ARG A 37 32.75 -6.20 -0.68
C ARG A 37 32.31 -4.89 -0.05
N ARG A 38 31.08 -4.83 0.48
CA ARG A 38 30.61 -3.63 1.20
C ARG A 38 31.40 -3.41 2.48
N VAL A 39 31.68 -4.48 3.24
CA VAL A 39 32.46 -4.40 4.47
C VAL A 39 33.92 -4.01 4.19
N GLU A 40 34.54 -4.51 3.12
CA GLU A 40 35.86 -4.05 2.66
C GLU A 40 35.87 -2.52 2.46
N SER A 41 34.84 -1.97 1.81
CA SER A 41 34.71 -0.53 1.60
C SER A 41 34.48 0.23 2.92
N ILE A 42 33.61 -0.27 3.80
CA ILE A 42 33.35 0.31 5.12
C ILE A 42 34.64 0.38 5.94
N VAL A 43 35.42 -0.71 5.99
CA VAL A 43 36.68 -0.78 6.72
C VAL A 43 37.72 0.18 6.11
N ALA A 44 37.82 0.24 4.78
CA ALA A 44 38.75 1.14 4.10
C ALA A 44 38.46 2.63 4.35
N MET A 45 37.19 2.99 4.55
CA MET A 45 36.76 4.37 4.84
C MET A 45 36.89 4.76 6.32
N LEU A 46 37.22 3.82 7.21
CA LEU A 46 37.30 4.06 8.65
C LEU A 46 38.41 5.07 8.98
N CYS A 47 38.06 6.12 9.73
CA CYS A 47 39.01 7.11 10.23
C CYS A 47 40.04 6.44 11.15
N GLN A 48 41.33 6.57 10.81
CA GLN A 48 42.44 5.95 11.54
C GLN A 48 43.03 6.86 12.64
N ASP A 49 42.49 8.07 12.83
CA ASP A 49 42.96 8.99 13.87
C ASP A 49 42.62 8.43 15.27
N LYS A 50 43.57 8.50 16.20
CA LYS A 50 43.37 8.12 17.60
C LYS A 50 42.47 9.11 18.34
N ASN A 51 42.43 10.37 17.90
CA ASN A 51 41.57 11.42 18.44
C ASN A 51 40.40 11.72 17.49
N ARG A 52 39.96 10.71 16.73
CA ARG A 52 38.86 10.86 15.77
C ARG A 52 37.61 11.38 16.47
N ILE A 53 36.87 12.25 15.79
CA ILE A 53 35.55 12.74 16.22
C ILE A 53 34.41 12.15 15.37
N TYR A 54 34.75 11.23 14.46
CA TYR A 54 33.82 10.44 13.64
C TYR A 54 34.48 9.10 13.26
N LEU A 55 33.68 8.09 12.93
CA LEU A 55 34.17 6.84 12.34
C LEU A 55 34.28 6.94 10.83
N TRP A 56 33.24 7.44 10.18
CA TRP A 56 33.20 7.65 8.74
C TRP A 56 32.77 9.07 8.40
N LYS A 57 33.50 9.70 7.47
CA LYS A 57 33.36 11.14 7.18
C LYS A 57 31.99 11.51 6.62
N ASP A 58 31.42 10.62 5.82
CA ASP A 58 30.11 10.78 5.19
C ASP A 58 28.93 10.63 6.16
N GLU A 59 29.18 10.11 7.37
CA GLU A 59 28.19 9.95 8.43
C GLU A 59 28.68 10.61 9.73
N ALA A 60 29.41 11.73 9.60
CA ALA A 60 30.05 12.43 10.72
C ALA A 60 29.13 13.43 11.44
N ASP A 61 27.99 13.81 10.85
CA ASP A 61 27.06 14.75 11.46
C ASP A 61 26.16 14.07 12.48
N PHE A 62 26.65 13.94 13.70
CA PHE A 62 25.86 13.39 14.80
C PHE A 62 24.73 14.30 15.27
N THR A 63 24.57 15.52 14.74
CA THR A 63 23.34 16.32 14.96
C THR A 63 22.18 15.89 14.04
N ASN A 64 22.49 15.08 13.02
CA ASN A 64 21.52 14.33 12.26
C ASN A 64 21.38 12.92 12.83
N SER A 65 20.26 12.66 13.51
CA SER A 65 19.97 11.33 14.08
C SER A 65 20.01 10.17 13.07
N GLN A 66 19.87 10.44 11.77
CA GLN A 66 19.99 9.42 10.73
C GLN A 66 21.42 8.89 10.63
N CYS A 67 22.41 9.78 10.75
CA CYS A 67 23.83 9.43 10.71
C CYS A 67 24.21 8.48 11.85
N GLN A 68 23.66 8.67 13.06
CA GLN A 68 23.80 7.72 14.16
C GLN A 68 23.36 6.31 13.74
N THR A 69 22.14 6.15 13.23
CA THR A 69 21.62 4.83 12.86
C THR A 69 22.42 4.25 11.68
N ASN A 70 22.87 5.07 10.73
CA ASN A 70 23.70 4.63 9.61
C ASN A 70 25.07 4.10 10.07
N ASN A 71 25.71 4.76 11.04
CA ASN A 71 26.94 4.26 11.65
C ASN A 71 26.73 2.86 12.27
N TYR A 72 25.68 2.67 13.07
CA TYR A 72 25.36 1.34 13.63
C TYR A 72 25.04 0.31 12.55
N ARG A 73 24.37 0.69 11.44
CA ARG A 73 24.11 -0.22 10.31
C ARG A 73 25.40 -0.71 9.65
N ARG A 74 26.42 0.13 9.52
CA ARG A 74 27.75 -0.29 9.05
C ARG A 74 28.38 -1.32 9.99
N VAL A 75 28.26 -1.10 11.29
CA VAL A 75 28.72 -2.08 12.30
C VAL A 75 27.93 -3.40 12.23
N LEU A 76 26.64 -3.34 11.95
CA LEU A 76 25.81 -4.53 11.72
C LEU A 76 26.26 -5.31 10.49
N GLU A 77 26.58 -4.65 9.37
CA GLU A 77 27.13 -5.33 8.19
C GLU A 77 28.45 -6.04 8.50
N MET A 78 29.37 -5.38 9.21
CA MET A 78 30.62 -5.99 9.69
C MET A 78 30.33 -7.21 10.60
N SER A 79 29.35 -7.09 11.50
CA SER A 79 28.96 -8.17 12.41
C SER A 79 28.31 -9.36 11.70
N LYS A 80 27.58 -9.12 10.59
CA LYS A 80 27.01 -10.17 9.74
C LYS A 80 28.14 -11.00 9.11
N VAL A 81 29.08 -10.37 8.40
CA VAL A 81 30.19 -11.12 7.73
C VAL A 81 31.13 -11.81 8.72
N TYR A 82 31.34 -11.21 9.90
CA TYR A 82 32.06 -11.87 11.00
C TYR A 82 31.39 -13.19 11.44
N SER A 83 30.07 -13.27 11.33
CA SER A 83 29.26 -14.37 11.84
C SER A 83 28.83 -15.39 10.78
N ILE A 84 28.91 -15.06 9.48
CA ILE A 84 28.46 -15.93 8.39
C ILE A 84 29.58 -16.89 7.96
N GLN A 85 29.32 -18.19 8.10
CA GLN A 85 30.21 -19.21 7.55
C GLN A 85 30.25 -19.10 6.02
N GLY A 86 31.45 -18.98 5.44
CA GLY A 86 31.67 -18.79 4.00
C GLY A 86 32.10 -17.38 3.60
N SER A 87 31.99 -16.40 4.50
CA SER A 87 32.63 -15.09 4.38
C SER A 87 34.14 -15.22 4.62
N HIS A 88 34.94 -14.40 3.94
CA HIS A 88 36.38 -14.29 4.24
C HIS A 88 36.69 -13.63 5.59
N TYR A 89 35.69 -12.98 6.22
CA TYR A 89 35.80 -12.34 7.53
C TYR A 89 35.28 -13.22 8.67
N TYR A 90 34.82 -14.44 8.36
CA TYR A 90 34.27 -15.36 9.36
C TYR A 90 35.25 -15.57 10.51
N LYS A 91 34.85 -15.13 11.71
CA LYS A 91 35.67 -15.17 12.93
C LYS A 91 37.04 -14.46 12.83
N SER A 92 37.17 -13.45 11.98
CA SER A 92 38.37 -12.62 11.88
C SER A 92 38.61 -11.79 13.16
N GLU A 93 39.75 -12.01 13.82
CA GLU A 93 40.17 -11.23 14.99
C GLU A 93 40.34 -9.74 14.67
N MET A 94 40.85 -9.43 13.47
CA MET A 94 41.02 -8.05 13.01
C MET A 94 39.68 -7.34 12.89
N LEU A 95 38.68 -7.99 12.28
CA LEU A 95 37.36 -7.37 12.10
C LEU A 95 36.63 -7.23 13.44
N LEU A 96 36.74 -8.23 14.33
CA LEU A 96 36.17 -8.15 15.68
C LEU A 96 36.68 -6.91 16.42
N LYS A 97 38.00 -6.67 16.41
CA LYS A 97 38.59 -5.49 17.05
C LYS A 97 38.06 -4.17 16.47
N ILE A 98 37.88 -4.09 15.15
CA ILE A 98 37.30 -2.90 14.50
C ILE A 98 35.85 -2.68 14.94
N ILE A 99 35.07 -3.77 15.06
CA ILE A 99 33.69 -3.72 15.53
C ILE A 99 33.62 -3.21 16.97
N GLU A 100 34.45 -3.75 17.87
CA GLU A 100 34.52 -3.34 19.28
C GLU A 100 34.92 -1.86 19.42
N GLU A 101 35.97 -1.42 18.72
CA GLU A 101 36.39 -0.01 18.71
C GLU A 101 35.29 0.92 18.19
N ALA A 102 34.56 0.51 17.14
CA ALA A 102 33.45 1.28 16.58
C ALA A 102 32.26 1.37 17.56
N LEU A 103 31.90 0.27 18.22
CA LEU A 103 30.83 0.26 19.21
C LEU A 103 31.17 1.14 20.42
N SER A 104 32.39 1.04 20.94
CA SER A 104 32.88 1.90 22.03
C SER A 104 32.81 3.37 21.64
N PHE A 105 33.29 3.72 20.43
CA PHE A 105 33.24 5.09 19.93
C PHE A 105 31.80 5.61 19.84
N LEU A 106 30.89 4.83 19.24
CA LEU A 106 29.50 5.25 19.04
C LEU A 106 28.74 5.37 20.36
N TYR A 107 29.02 4.50 21.33
CA TYR A 107 28.48 4.64 22.68
C TYR A 107 28.94 5.98 23.30
N GLU A 108 30.23 6.28 23.29
CA GLU A 108 30.78 7.49 23.89
C GLU A 108 30.27 8.79 23.23
N HIS A 109 30.19 8.81 21.90
CA HIS A 109 29.99 10.05 21.14
C HIS A 109 28.55 10.25 20.64
N SER A 110 27.76 9.19 20.48
CA SER A 110 26.47 9.26 19.80
C SER A 110 25.28 8.67 20.57
N TYR A 111 25.41 7.49 21.18
CA TYR A 111 24.25 6.77 21.75
C TYR A 111 24.53 6.28 23.17
N ASN A 112 24.26 7.15 24.16
CA ASN A 112 24.42 6.89 25.59
C ASN A 112 23.35 7.60 26.43
N ALA A 113 23.15 7.18 27.68
CA ALA A 113 22.09 7.69 28.55
C ALA A 113 22.27 9.16 28.98
N ASN A 114 23.46 9.75 28.82
CA ASN A 114 23.72 11.15 29.16
C ASN A 114 23.23 12.13 28.07
N GLN A 115 22.85 11.61 26.90
CA GLN A 115 22.21 12.39 25.84
C GLN A 115 20.70 12.13 25.91
N ALA A 116 19.89 13.08 26.38
CA ALA A 116 18.49 13.07 25.94
C ALA A 116 18.49 13.44 24.45
N TYR A 117 17.65 12.80 23.63
CA TYR A 117 17.61 13.18 22.23
C TYR A 117 16.96 14.57 22.11
N HIS A 118 17.79 15.56 21.82
CA HIS A 118 17.38 16.96 21.70
C HIS A 118 17.22 17.40 20.24
N TYR A 119 17.44 16.49 19.30
CA TYR A 119 17.49 16.78 17.87
C TYR A 119 17.13 15.54 17.03
N GLY A 120 16.76 15.79 15.77
CA GLY A 120 16.50 14.75 14.77
C GLY A 120 15.21 13.95 14.98
N ASN A 121 15.14 12.81 14.30
CA ASN A 121 13.99 11.91 14.26
C ASN A 121 14.05 10.92 15.44
N TRP A 122 13.02 10.95 16.30
CA TRP A 122 12.85 10.06 17.45
C TRP A 122 13.01 8.57 17.09
N TRP A 123 12.59 8.18 15.88
CA TRP A 123 12.66 6.79 15.42
C TRP A 123 14.08 6.24 15.45
N ASN A 124 15.09 7.06 15.13
CA ASN A 124 16.50 6.63 15.15
C ASN A 124 16.96 6.29 16.57
N TRP A 125 16.45 6.98 17.58
CA TRP A 125 16.81 6.83 18.99
C TRP A 125 16.07 5.68 19.67
N GLU A 126 14.78 5.52 19.38
CA GLU A 126 13.92 4.56 20.10
C GLU A 126 13.65 3.27 19.32
N ILE A 127 13.96 3.23 18.02
CA ILE A 127 13.70 2.07 17.16
C ILE A 127 14.93 1.65 16.34
N GLY A 128 15.39 2.52 15.45
CA GLY A 128 16.44 2.21 14.47
C GLY A 128 17.75 1.74 15.10
N THR A 129 18.31 2.56 16.00
CA THR A 129 19.56 2.23 16.71
C THR A 129 19.39 1.05 17.67
N PRO A 130 18.35 0.99 18.53
CA PRO A 130 18.07 -0.18 19.37
C PRO A 130 18.05 -1.52 18.67
N ILE A 131 17.24 -1.66 17.60
CA ILE A 131 17.14 -2.93 16.85
C ILE A 131 18.49 -3.30 16.27
N THR A 132 19.19 -2.32 15.69
CA THR A 132 20.50 -2.54 15.06
C THR A 132 21.54 -3.01 16.08
N LEU A 133 21.59 -2.39 17.25
CA LEU A 133 22.50 -2.76 18.34
C LEU A 133 22.17 -4.14 18.93
N LEU A 134 20.89 -4.46 19.15
CA LEU A 134 20.46 -5.80 19.59
C LEU A 134 20.82 -6.89 18.58
N ASN A 135 20.76 -6.59 17.28
CA ASN A 135 21.19 -7.50 16.23
C ASN A 135 22.71 -7.72 16.25
N ILE A 136 23.51 -6.65 16.38
CA ILE A 136 24.97 -6.73 16.55
C ILE A 136 25.31 -7.62 17.76
N MET A 137 24.70 -7.35 18.91
CA MET A 137 24.93 -8.13 20.14
C MET A 137 24.57 -9.60 19.97
N THR A 138 23.53 -9.92 19.21
CA THR A 138 23.14 -11.31 18.92
C THR A 138 24.18 -12.02 18.07
N LEU A 139 24.72 -11.35 17.05
CA LEU A 139 25.69 -11.91 16.12
C LEU A 139 27.02 -12.21 16.81
N LEU A 140 27.54 -11.24 17.58
CA LEU A 140 28.79 -11.35 18.34
C LEU A 140 28.68 -12.27 19.55
N GLY A 141 27.51 -12.34 20.19
CA GLY A 141 27.24 -13.34 21.23
C GLY A 141 28.15 -13.20 22.46
N ASP A 142 29.02 -14.20 22.67
CA ASP A 142 29.99 -14.23 23.78
C ASP A 142 31.36 -13.63 23.42
N ASP A 143 31.56 -13.22 22.15
CA ASP A 143 32.76 -12.49 21.74
C ASP A 143 32.74 -11.04 22.28
N LEU A 144 31.56 -10.49 22.60
CA LEU A 144 31.44 -9.26 23.40
C LEU A 144 31.58 -9.55 24.89
N SER A 145 32.29 -8.67 25.61
CA SER A 145 32.42 -8.78 27.06
C SER A 145 31.05 -8.69 27.76
N LYS A 146 30.98 -9.21 29.00
CA LYS A 146 29.76 -9.09 29.80
C LYS A 146 29.42 -7.62 30.13
N ASP A 147 30.45 -6.80 30.34
CA ASP A 147 30.28 -5.40 30.72
C ASP A 147 29.75 -4.57 29.54
N GLU A 148 30.28 -4.75 28.33
CA GLU A 148 29.76 -4.11 27.11
C GLU A 148 28.31 -4.52 26.84
N ARG A 149 28.00 -5.83 26.93
CA ARG A 149 26.62 -6.31 26.74
C ARG A 149 25.65 -5.71 27.75
N HIS A 150 26.07 -5.55 28.99
CA HIS A 150 25.26 -4.91 30.02
C HIS A 150 25.04 -3.42 29.71
N GLN A 151 26.13 -2.69 29.44
CA GLN A 151 26.10 -1.27 29.10
C GLN A 151 25.19 -0.96 27.90
N TYR A 152 25.27 -1.77 26.84
CA TYR A 152 24.43 -1.59 25.65
C TYR A 152 22.96 -1.89 25.94
N CYS A 153 22.66 -2.93 26.74
CA CYS A 153 21.30 -3.18 27.21
C CYS A 153 20.74 -2.00 28.02
N GLU A 154 21.55 -1.39 28.89
CA GLU A 154 21.11 -0.26 29.73
C GLU A 154 20.73 0.97 28.90
N VAL A 155 21.54 1.34 27.91
CA VAL A 155 21.21 2.49 27.04
C VAL A 155 19.96 2.23 26.19
N ILE A 156 19.78 1.00 25.67
CA ILE A 156 18.56 0.65 24.93
C ILE A 156 17.34 0.76 25.85
N ASN A 157 17.42 0.20 27.06
CA ASN A 157 16.35 0.29 28.05
C ASN A 157 16.05 1.74 28.46
N TYR A 158 17.07 2.60 28.48
CA TYR A 158 16.91 4.02 28.80
C TYR A 158 16.02 4.76 27.77
N TYR A 159 16.25 4.52 26.48
CA TYR A 159 15.47 5.15 25.40
C TYR A 159 14.15 4.46 25.12
N GLN A 160 14.09 3.13 25.20
CA GLN A 160 12.88 2.36 24.94
C GLN A 160 12.52 1.39 26.09
N PRO A 161 12.04 1.91 27.24
CA PRO A 161 11.76 1.11 28.43
C PRO A 161 10.43 0.35 28.39
N ASP A 162 9.47 0.75 27.55
CA ASP A 162 8.12 0.20 27.54
C ASP A 162 7.62 -0.02 26.10
N PRO A 163 7.36 -1.27 25.68
CA PRO A 163 6.98 -1.57 24.30
C PRO A 163 5.64 -0.97 23.87
N ARG A 164 4.83 -0.44 24.79
CA ARG A 164 3.52 0.16 24.49
C ARG A 164 3.61 1.62 24.07
N TYR A 165 4.75 2.27 24.32
CA TYR A 165 4.91 3.72 24.14
C TYR A 165 6.10 4.07 23.24
N SER A 166 6.08 5.29 22.75
CA SER A 166 7.24 5.98 22.17
C SER A 166 7.28 7.42 22.67
N GLY A 167 8.42 8.09 22.53
CA GLY A 167 8.62 9.46 22.99
C GLY A 167 8.82 9.61 24.49
N GLU A 168 9.14 8.54 25.23
CA GLU A 168 9.30 8.57 26.70
C GLU A 168 10.36 9.60 27.15
N ARG A 169 11.38 9.81 26.32
CA ARG A 169 12.51 10.70 26.60
C ARG A 169 12.58 11.91 25.68
N SER A 170 11.53 12.16 24.90
CA SER A 170 11.46 13.31 24.00
C SER A 170 11.46 14.63 24.75
N SER A 171 12.36 15.55 24.40
CA SER A 171 12.21 16.96 24.78
C SER A 171 11.22 17.73 23.89
N ASN A 172 10.82 17.16 22.75
CA ASN A 172 9.83 17.76 21.84
C ASN A 172 8.41 17.46 22.33
N GLU A 173 7.62 18.51 22.59
CA GLU A 173 6.25 18.40 23.12
C GLU A 173 5.30 17.60 22.25
N ARG A 174 5.39 17.74 20.92
CA ARG A 174 4.58 16.99 19.95
C ARG A 174 4.95 15.50 19.90
N LEU A 175 6.14 15.15 20.40
CA LEU A 175 6.68 13.80 20.43
C LEU A 175 6.86 13.29 21.87
N LYS A 176 6.23 13.90 22.88
CA LYS A 176 6.19 13.37 24.25
C LYS A 176 5.56 11.96 24.25
N LYS A 177 5.74 11.25 25.39
CA LYS A 177 5.23 9.90 25.64
C LYS A 177 3.83 9.70 25.03
N ARG A 178 3.73 8.81 24.06
CA ARG A 178 2.53 8.49 23.29
C ARG A 178 2.44 6.99 23.04
N ILE A 179 1.23 6.50 22.80
CA ILE A 179 1.00 5.08 22.51
C ILE A 179 1.61 4.75 21.13
N SER A 180 2.47 3.74 21.06
CA SER A 180 2.96 3.22 19.77
C SER A 180 1.87 2.38 19.10
N VAL A 181 1.73 2.48 17.78
CA VAL A 181 0.67 1.83 16.98
C VAL A 181 1.21 1.31 15.65
N GLY A 182 0.52 0.36 15.02
CA GLY A 182 0.90 -0.20 13.71
C GLY A 182 2.33 -0.73 13.69
N GLY A 183 3.09 -0.43 12.63
CA GLY A 183 4.48 -0.87 12.49
C GLY A 183 5.37 -0.44 13.66
N ASN A 184 5.18 0.77 14.19
CA ASN A 184 5.95 1.24 15.34
C ASN A 184 5.72 0.37 16.58
N ARG A 185 4.49 -0.11 16.83
CA ARG A 185 4.22 -1.00 17.97
C ARG A 185 4.97 -2.34 17.84
N VAL A 186 5.02 -2.88 16.62
CA VAL A 186 5.74 -4.13 16.36
C VAL A 186 7.23 -3.96 16.61
N ASP A 187 7.81 -2.83 16.19
CA ASP A 187 9.22 -2.52 16.43
C ASP A 187 9.53 -2.33 17.92
N THR A 188 8.70 -1.60 18.66
CA THR A 188 8.91 -1.41 20.12
C THR A 188 8.74 -2.72 20.89
N ALA A 189 7.79 -3.57 20.49
CA ALA A 189 7.64 -4.93 21.03
C ALA A 189 8.85 -5.82 20.72
N LYS A 190 9.37 -5.78 19.49
CA LYS A 190 10.58 -6.50 19.07
C LYS A 190 11.78 -6.12 19.94
N ILE A 191 11.96 -4.83 20.21
CA ILE A 191 13.03 -4.33 21.09
C ILE A 191 12.90 -4.93 22.48
N ALA A 192 11.72 -4.88 23.09
CA ALA A 192 11.50 -5.47 24.41
C ALA A 192 11.78 -6.99 24.43
N ILE A 193 11.33 -7.73 23.41
CA ILE A 193 11.60 -9.17 23.30
C ILE A 193 13.10 -9.45 23.22
N LEU A 194 13.81 -8.78 22.30
CA LEU A 194 15.24 -8.99 22.09
C LEU A 194 16.06 -8.54 23.30
N LEU A 195 15.72 -7.38 23.89
CA LEU A 195 16.36 -6.89 25.11
C LEU A 195 16.12 -7.85 26.28
N GLY A 196 14.92 -8.42 26.40
CA GLY A 196 14.61 -9.45 27.39
C GLY A 196 15.42 -10.73 27.20
N ILE A 197 15.71 -11.13 25.96
CA ILE A 197 16.61 -12.27 25.65
C ILE A 197 18.06 -11.98 26.06
N HIS A 198 18.55 -10.76 25.81
CA HIS A 198 19.93 -10.38 26.15
C HIS A 198 20.13 -10.16 27.65
N THR A 199 19.11 -9.65 28.35
CA THR A 199 19.13 -9.42 29.82
C THR A 199 18.62 -10.60 30.64
N GLU A 200 18.23 -11.72 29.99
CA GLU A 200 17.59 -12.88 30.62
C GLU A 200 16.33 -12.50 31.45
N ASN A 201 15.60 -11.49 30.99
CA ASN A 201 14.41 -10.95 31.64
C ASN A 201 13.12 -11.50 31.01
N ALA A 202 12.58 -12.57 31.60
CA ALA A 202 11.34 -13.21 31.16
C ALA A 202 10.11 -12.28 31.18
N LEU A 203 10.06 -11.32 32.12
CA LEU A 203 8.96 -10.36 32.21
C LEU A 203 8.98 -9.37 31.04
N LEU A 204 10.15 -8.95 30.60
CA LEU A 204 10.30 -8.03 29.48
C LEU A 204 9.94 -8.71 28.15
N ILE A 205 10.31 -9.98 27.96
CA ILE A 205 9.84 -10.78 26.80
C ILE A 205 8.32 -10.86 26.80
N LYS A 206 7.72 -11.16 27.96
CA LYS A 206 6.27 -11.22 28.11
C LYS A 206 5.61 -9.87 27.80
N GLN A 207 6.16 -8.75 28.29
CA GLN A 207 5.64 -7.41 27.98
C GLN A 207 5.70 -7.10 26.49
N GLY A 208 6.82 -7.41 25.82
CA GLY A 208 6.95 -7.24 24.37
C GLY A 208 5.94 -8.09 23.60
N ARG A 209 5.81 -9.38 23.95
CA ARG A 209 4.80 -10.28 23.37
C ARG A 209 3.39 -9.73 23.55
N ASP A 210 3.01 -9.37 24.77
CA ASP A 210 1.65 -8.93 25.10
C ASP A 210 1.34 -7.58 24.43
N ALA A 211 2.33 -6.73 24.18
CA ALA A 211 2.18 -5.47 23.46
C ALA A 211 1.82 -5.65 21.97
N LEU A 212 2.09 -6.83 21.37
CA LEU A 212 1.68 -7.14 20.00
C LEU A 212 0.17 -7.30 19.84
N SER A 213 -0.55 -7.65 20.92
CA SER A 213 -2.00 -7.91 20.91
C SER A 213 -2.81 -6.78 20.28
N SER A 214 -2.46 -5.51 20.56
CA SER A 214 -3.19 -4.36 20.00
C SER A 214 -3.00 -4.18 18.49
N VAL A 215 -2.03 -4.86 17.88
CA VAL A 215 -1.80 -4.84 16.43
C VAL A 215 -2.74 -5.82 15.73
N PHE A 216 -3.26 -6.81 16.45
CA PHE A 216 -4.22 -7.79 15.93
C PHE A 216 -5.65 -7.24 15.88
N GLU A 217 -5.89 -6.07 16.48
CA GLU A 217 -7.20 -5.43 16.51
C GLU A 217 -7.63 -4.97 15.10
N VAL A 218 -8.81 -5.40 14.71
CA VAL A 218 -9.48 -4.94 13.48
C VAL A 218 -10.48 -3.86 13.85
N LYS A 219 -10.34 -2.71 13.22
CA LYS A 219 -11.19 -1.54 13.44
C LYS A 219 -12.42 -1.59 12.57
N ASP A 220 -13.53 -1.19 13.17
CA ASP A 220 -14.83 -1.11 12.54
C ASP A 220 -15.63 0.01 13.23
N TYR A 221 -15.34 1.27 12.88
CA TYR A 221 -16.00 2.43 13.48
C TYR A 221 -16.14 3.59 12.49
N ARG A 222 -17.14 4.45 12.72
CA ARG A 222 -17.38 5.66 11.92
C ARG A 222 -16.18 6.61 12.02
N PRO A 223 -15.55 7.01 10.89
CA PRO A 223 -14.58 8.09 10.94
C PRO A 223 -15.31 9.35 11.42
N THR A 224 -14.77 9.99 12.46
CA THR A 224 -15.23 11.31 12.94
C THR A 224 -14.00 12.15 13.22
N GLU A 225 -14.14 13.47 13.23
CA GLU A 225 -13.04 14.40 13.57
C GLU A 225 -12.40 14.04 14.92
N LYS A 226 -13.19 13.63 15.90
CA LYS A 226 -12.72 13.21 17.24
C LYS A 226 -11.82 11.97 17.25
N PHE A 227 -11.90 11.13 16.21
CA PHE A 227 -11.16 9.87 16.13
C PHE A 227 -10.12 9.85 15.02
N ILE A 228 -9.87 10.97 14.33
CA ILE A 228 -8.86 11.04 13.25
C ILE A 228 -7.48 10.58 13.74
N GLU A 229 -7.11 10.93 14.98
CA GLU A 229 -5.82 10.58 15.58
C GLU A 229 -5.68 9.10 15.98
N LYS A 230 -6.77 8.33 15.95
CA LYS A 230 -6.79 6.92 16.38
C LYS A 230 -6.97 5.94 15.22
N ARG A 231 -6.74 6.36 13.97
CA ARG A 231 -7.04 5.57 12.77
C ARG A 231 -5.99 4.54 12.38
N ASP A 232 -4.75 4.71 12.82
CA ASP A 232 -3.63 3.82 12.44
C ASP A 232 -3.86 2.33 12.77
N GLY A 233 -3.84 1.46 11.77
CA GLY A 233 -3.99 0.02 11.91
C GLY A 233 -4.93 -0.58 10.87
N LEU A 234 -5.50 -1.73 11.25
CA LEU A 234 -6.29 -2.58 10.37
C LEU A 234 -7.77 -2.30 10.43
N TYR A 235 -8.42 -2.46 9.29
CA TYR A 235 -9.85 -2.30 9.14
C TYR A 235 -10.50 -3.53 8.55
N ARG A 236 -11.79 -3.69 8.83
CA ARG A 236 -12.56 -4.89 8.47
C ARG A 236 -12.65 -5.17 6.97
N ASP A 237 -12.54 -4.15 6.12
CA ASP A 237 -12.52 -4.30 4.66
C ASP A 237 -11.13 -4.62 4.09
N GLY A 238 -10.13 -4.83 4.96
CA GLY A 238 -8.74 -5.03 4.56
C GLY A 238 -7.94 -3.75 4.38
N SER A 239 -8.50 -2.57 4.65
CA SER A 239 -7.71 -1.33 4.64
C SER A 239 -6.64 -1.35 5.73
N PHE A 240 -5.46 -0.80 5.41
CA PHE A 240 -4.45 -0.46 6.40
C PHE A 240 -4.10 1.02 6.29
N ILE A 241 -4.31 1.73 7.40
CA ILE A 241 -4.05 3.16 7.50
C ILE A 241 -2.88 3.38 8.44
N GLN A 242 -1.99 4.30 8.10
CA GLN A 242 -0.98 4.82 9.03
C GLN A 242 -0.91 6.34 8.88
N HIS A 243 -0.43 7.03 9.90
CA HIS A 243 -0.33 8.48 9.90
C HIS A 243 -1.71 9.14 9.72
N ARG A 244 -2.73 8.55 10.36
CA ARG A 244 -4.10 9.03 10.54
C ARG A 244 -4.98 8.97 9.28
N ASP A 245 -4.44 9.32 8.12
CA ASP A 245 -5.22 9.54 6.90
C ASP A 245 -4.52 9.07 5.61
N VAL A 246 -3.52 8.20 5.70
CA VAL A 246 -2.78 7.68 4.54
C VAL A 246 -3.00 6.19 4.34
N ALA A 247 -3.36 5.78 3.12
CA ALA A 247 -3.41 4.38 2.70
C ALA A 247 -1.99 3.81 2.63
N TYR A 248 -1.68 2.82 3.47
CA TYR A 248 -0.27 2.49 3.76
C TYR A 248 0.07 1.00 3.80
N THR A 249 -0.81 0.15 3.25
CA THR A 249 -0.66 -1.32 3.28
C THR A 249 0.72 -1.78 2.78
N GLY A 250 1.23 -1.19 1.69
CA GLY A 250 2.45 -1.66 1.04
C GLY A 250 3.75 -1.37 1.79
N THR A 251 3.79 -0.36 2.66
CA THR A 251 5.04 0.00 3.38
C THR A 251 4.89 -0.09 4.90
N TYR A 252 4.21 0.81 5.60
CA TYR A 252 4.03 0.68 7.06
C TYR A 252 3.24 -0.59 7.43
N GLY A 253 2.27 -0.99 6.60
CA GLY A 253 1.58 -2.26 6.74
C GLY A 253 2.55 -3.44 6.60
N ASN A 254 3.49 -3.36 5.65
CA ASN A 254 4.51 -4.38 5.49
C ASN A 254 5.55 -4.39 6.62
N VAL A 255 5.94 -3.23 7.18
CA VAL A 255 6.81 -3.17 8.38
C VAL A 255 6.17 -3.92 9.53
N MET A 256 4.87 -3.68 9.76
CA MET A 256 4.08 -4.42 10.74
C MET A 256 4.04 -5.92 10.43
N LEU A 257 3.71 -6.30 9.19
CA LEU A 257 3.60 -7.69 8.78
C LEU A 257 4.93 -8.45 8.96
N GLY A 258 6.03 -7.92 8.43
CA GLY A 258 7.35 -8.55 8.51
C GLY A 258 7.82 -8.72 9.95
N GLY A 259 7.72 -7.66 10.76
CA GLY A 259 8.09 -7.73 12.18
C GLY A 259 7.25 -8.72 12.97
N LEU A 260 5.95 -8.85 12.68
CA LEU A 260 5.09 -9.87 13.28
C LEU A 260 5.50 -11.28 12.87
N GLY A 261 5.76 -11.51 11.58
CA GLY A 261 6.24 -12.79 11.06
C GLY A 261 7.53 -13.24 11.76
N GLU A 262 8.49 -12.34 11.90
CA GLU A 262 9.75 -12.57 12.62
C GLU A 262 9.52 -12.92 14.10
N MET A 263 8.65 -12.18 14.82
CA MET A 263 8.38 -12.42 16.24
C MET A 263 7.61 -13.71 16.47
N LEU A 264 6.65 -14.05 15.60
CA LEU A 264 5.97 -15.35 15.63
C LEU A 264 6.98 -16.47 15.43
N CYS A 265 7.85 -16.35 14.42
CA CYS A 265 8.91 -17.32 14.17
C CYS A 265 9.81 -17.45 15.40
N LEU A 266 10.37 -16.36 15.92
CA LEU A 266 11.28 -16.34 17.06
C LEU A 266 10.67 -17.02 18.30
N LEU A 267 9.46 -16.62 18.68
CA LEU A 267 8.81 -17.09 19.91
C LEU A 267 8.14 -18.46 19.76
N ASN A 268 7.99 -18.99 18.54
CA ASN A 268 7.44 -20.31 18.31
C ASN A 268 8.20 -21.38 19.11
N ASP A 269 7.47 -22.36 19.66
CA ASP A 269 7.99 -23.47 20.48
C ASP A 269 8.68 -23.05 21.80
N SER A 270 8.50 -21.79 22.21
CA SER A 270 8.97 -21.29 23.52
C SER A 270 7.81 -21.11 24.51
N GLU A 271 8.14 -20.91 25.79
CA GLU A 271 7.14 -20.55 26.82
C GLU A 271 6.50 -19.17 26.60
N TRP A 272 7.08 -18.34 25.73
CA TRP A 272 6.57 -17.03 25.34
C TRP A 272 5.93 -17.00 23.96
N HIS A 273 5.51 -18.15 23.40
CA HIS A 273 4.75 -18.15 22.16
C HIS A 273 3.49 -17.27 22.27
N ILE A 274 3.06 -16.69 21.15
CA ILE A 274 1.89 -15.82 21.08
C ILE A 274 0.64 -16.68 21.21
N THR A 275 -0.20 -16.38 22.21
CA THR A 275 -1.43 -17.12 22.52
C THR A 275 -2.71 -16.31 22.27
N ASP A 276 -2.58 -15.06 21.83
CA ASP A 276 -3.73 -14.21 21.56
C ASP A 276 -4.52 -14.77 20.35
N PRO A 277 -5.79 -15.17 20.51
CA PRO A 277 -6.58 -15.72 19.40
C PRO A 277 -6.82 -14.71 18.28
N HIS A 278 -6.69 -13.40 18.53
CA HIS A 278 -6.83 -12.37 17.52
C HIS A 278 -5.73 -12.41 16.45
N ILE A 279 -4.66 -13.20 16.63
CA ILE A 279 -3.67 -13.45 15.57
C ILE A 279 -4.32 -13.97 14.27
N GLU A 280 -5.48 -14.62 14.37
CA GLU A 280 -6.29 -15.03 13.22
C GLU A 280 -6.60 -13.88 12.26
N ASN A 281 -6.79 -12.66 12.79
CA ASN A 281 -7.03 -11.46 12.00
C ASN A 281 -5.83 -11.12 11.09
N ILE A 282 -4.60 -11.41 11.53
CA ILE A 282 -3.39 -11.18 10.72
C ILE A 282 -3.33 -12.15 9.54
N TYR A 283 -3.71 -13.41 9.73
CA TYR A 283 -3.77 -14.36 8.61
C TYR A 283 -4.84 -13.96 7.58
N GLN A 284 -6.02 -13.55 8.03
CA GLN A 284 -7.08 -13.05 7.15
C GLN A 284 -6.68 -11.76 6.43
N MET A 285 -5.96 -10.87 7.11
CA MET A 285 -5.42 -9.65 6.53
C MET A 285 -4.39 -9.93 5.43
N ILE A 286 -3.56 -10.96 5.55
CA ILE A 286 -2.66 -11.34 4.44
C ILE A 286 -3.48 -11.62 3.17
N ASP A 287 -4.59 -12.35 3.29
CA ASP A 287 -5.47 -12.67 2.18
C ASP A 287 -6.22 -11.43 1.64
N ASN A 288 -6.71 -10.58 2.52
CA ASN A 288 -7.62 -9.47 2.15
C ASN A 288 -6.90 -8.15 1.84
N SER A 289 -5.68 -7.95 2.35
CA SER A 289 -4.94 -6.68 2.27
C SER A 289 -3.65 -6.79 1.47
N PHE A 290 -2.87 -7.86 1.66
CA PHE A 290 -1.51 -7.95 1.13
C PHE A 290 -1.42 -8.73 -0.18
N ILE A 291 -2.14 -9.84 -0.32
CA ILE A 291 -2.20 -10.59 -1.58
C ILE A 291 -2.80 -9.73 -2.71
N PRO A 292 -3.90 -8.99 -2.52
CA PRO A 292 -4.53 -8.25 -3.62
C PRO A 292 -3.70 -7.06 -4.13
N ILE A 293 -2.80 -6.51 -3.31
CA ILE A 293 -1.93 -5.40 -3.73
C ILE A 293 -0.70 -5.86 -4.52
N ILE A 294 -0.60 -7.15 -4.90
CA ILE A 294 0.51 -7.68 -5.69
C ILE A 294 0.01 -8.23 -7.02
N TYR A 295 0.57 -7.71 -8.11
CA TYR A 295 0.35 -8.23 -9.46
C TYR A 295 1.67 -8.75 -10.03
N LYS A 296 1.76 -10.08 -10.24
CA LYS A 296 2.94 -10.77 -10.80
C LYS A 296 4.28 -10.38 -10.15
N GLY A 297 4.29 -10.22 -8.82
CA GLY A 297 5.48 -9.84 -8.05
C GLY A 297 5.64 -8.34 -7.82
N HIS A 298 4.96 -7.49 -8.61
CA HIS A 298 4.93 -6.04 -8.40
C HIS A 298 3.93 -5.64 -7.33
N GLY A 299 4.35 -4.83 -6.34
CA GLY A 299 3.45 -4.27 -5.33
C GLY A 299 2.86 -2.93 -5.78
N MET A 300 1.54 -2.78 -5.72
CA MET A 300 0.84 -1.61 -6.24
C MET A 300 1.15 -0.32 -5.46
N ASP A 301 1.47 0.77 -6.18
CA ASP A 301 1.97 2.00 -5.56
C ASP A 301 0.93 2.85 -4.84
N CYS A 302 -0.35 2.67 -5.16
CA CYS A 302 -1.45 3.42 -4.55
C CYS A 302 -1.58 3.23 -3.03
N VAL A 303 -0.87 2.25 -2.44
CA VAL A 303 -0.86 1.94 -1.00
C VAL A 303 0.53 2.10 -0.36
N ASN A 304 1.46 2.81 -1.02
CA ASN A 304 2.83 3.00 -0.55
C ASN A 304 3.06 4.34 0.17
N GLY A 305 2.05 5.23 0.22
CA GLY A 305 2.20 6.59 0.74
C GLY A 305 3.39 7.30 0.10
N ARG A 306 4.21 7.99 0.89
CA ARG A 306 5.43 8.65 0.37
C ARG A 306 6.51 7.66 -0.10
N GLY A 307 6.38 6.38 0.26
CA GLY A 307 7.32 5.31 -0.09
C GLY A 307 7.43 5.07 -1.59
N ALA A 308 6.43 5.45 -2.40
CA ALA A 308 6.51 5.39 -3.86
C ALA A 308 7.68 6.20 -4.45
N SER A 309 8.16 7.23 -3.74
CA SER A 309 9.28 8.06 -4.17
C SER A 309 10.67 7.49 -3.86
N ARG A 310 10.75 6.32 -3.23
CA ARG A 310 12.02 5.73 -2.79
C ARG A 310 12.65 4.93 -3.91
N GLN A 311 13.82 5.38 -4.38
CA GLN A 311 14.54 4.73 -5.48
C GLN A 311 14.83 3.25 -5.22
N GLN A 312 15.06 2.84 -3.97
CA GLN A 312 15.30 1.43 -3.66
C GLN A 312 14.10 0.50 -3.92
N TYR A 313 12.89 1.04 -4.11
CA TYR A 313 11.68 0.25 -4.36
C TYR A 313 11.31 0.13 -5.84
N ARG A 314 12.12 0.70 -6.73
CA ARG A 314 11.81 0.83 -8.17
C ARG A 314 11.56 -0.50 -8.90
N ASP A 315 12.23 -1.59 -8.51
CA ASP A 315 12.16 -2.88 -9.24
C ASP A 315 11.38 -3.93 -8.43
N ASN A 316 10.04 -3.84 -8.42
CA ASN A 316 9.12 -4.69 -7.62
C ASN A 316 9.32 -4.61 -6.11
N GLY A 317 10.00 -3.56 -5.62
CA GLY A 317 10.50 -3.52 -4.25
C GLY A 317 9.44 -3.79 -3.19
N THR A 318 8.28 -3.13 -3.30
CA THR A 318 7.15 -3.36 -2.37
C THR A 318 6.63 -4.79 -2.42
N GLY A 319 6.46 -5.37 -3.60
CA GLY A 319 5.95 -6.73 -3.75
C GLY A 319 6.94 -7.77 -3.20
N HIS A 320 8.24 -7.61 -3.49
CA HIS A 320 9.30 -8.44 -2.92
C HIS A 320 9.40 -8.30 -1.39
N MET A 321 9.23 -7.10 -0.86
CA MET A 321 9.19 -6.88 0.59
C MET A 321 8.03 -7.63 1.26
N ILE A 322 6.84 -7.61 0.66
CA ILE A 322 5.67 -8.36 1.17
C ILE A 322 5.88 -9.86 1.03
N MET A 323 6.42 -10.34 -0.11
CA MET A 323 6.81 -11.74 -0.28
C MET A 323 7.75 -12.19 0.84
N THR A 324 8.75 -11.37 1.18
CA THR A 324 9.67 -11.62 2.28
C THR A 324 8.93 -11.78 3.61
N SER A 325 8.02 -10.86 3.92
CA SER A 325 7.18 -10.95 5.11
C SER A 325 6.35 -12.23 5.13
N MET A 326 5.72 -12.59 4.01
CA MET A 326 4.90 -13.81 3.89
C MET A 326 5.69 -15.11 4.02
N LEU A 327 6.98 -15.14 3.65
CA LEU A 327 7.85 -16.30 3.84
C LEU A 327 8.00 -16.68 5.32
N TRP A 328 8.05 -15.68 6.21
CA TRP A 328 8.03 -15.92 7.67
C TRP A 328 6.72 -16.58 8.11
N PHE A 329 5.58 -16.08 7.63
CA PHE A 329 4.27 -16.69 7.92
C PHE A 329 4.17 -18.12 7.38
N CYS A 330 4.83 -18.46 6.27
CA CYS A 330 4.89 -19.83 5.77
C CYS A 330 5.55 -20.81 6.75
N GLN A 331 6.32 -20.33 7.73
CA GLN A 331 6.96 -21.18 8.75
C GLN A 331 6.02 -21.50 9.93
N VAL A 332 5.11 -20.58 10.27
CA VAL A 332 4.37 -20.61 11.55
C VAL A 332 2.84 -20.58 11.41
N ALA A 333 2.30 -20.16 10.26
CA ALA A 333 0.86 -20.06 10.08
C ALA A 333 0.18 -21.44 10.10
N PRO A 334 -1.10 -21.54 10.52
CA PRO A 334 -1.91 -22.75 10.39
C PRO A 334 -1.90 -23.28 8.95
N GLN A 335 -2.00 -24.60 8.80
CA GLN A 335 -1.83 -25.28 7.50
C GLN A 335 -2.67 -24.67 6.36
N ARG A 336 -3.95 -24.36 6.64
CA ARG A 336 -4.88 -23.76 5.67
C ARG A 336 -4.39 -22.44 5.06
N TYR A 337 -3.64 -21.64 5.83
CA TYR A 337 -3.08 -20.37 5.38
C TYR A 337 -1.74 -20.59 4.69
N ARG A 338 -0.87 -21.36 5.34
CA ARG A 338 0.48 -21.67 4.87
C ARG A 338 0.49 -22.24 3.46
N ASP A 339 -0.39 -23.18 3.15
CA ASP A 339 -0.40 -23.84 1.83
C ASP A 339 -0.76 -22.81 0.73
N ARG A 340 -1.80 -21.99 0.95
CA ARG A 340 -2.18 -20.90 0.03
C ARG A 340 -1.08 -19.87 -0.17
N TYR A 341 -0.40 -19.47 0.90
CA TYR A 341 0.70 -18.49 0.83
C TYR A 341 1.86 -19.04 -0.01
N LYS A 342 2.22 -20.32 0.18
CA LYS A 342 3.26 -20.98 -0.62
C LYS A 342 2.89 -21.06 -2.09
N GLU A 343 1.65 -21.45 -2.41
CA GLU A 343 1.17 -21.50 -3.80
C GLU A 343 1.20 -20.12 -4.47
N ARG A 344 0.82 -19.07 -3.74
CA ARG A 344 0.82 -17.69 -4.23
C ARG A 344 2.23 -17.14 -4.41
N ILE A 345 3.13 -17.35 -3.45
CA ILE A 345 4.55 -16.99 -3.57
C ILE A 345 5.16 -17.71 -4.77
N LYS A 346 4.88 -19.01 -4.96
CA LYS A 346 5.37 -19.78 -6.11
C LYS A 346 4.87 -19.22 -7.43
N TYR A 347 3.62 -18.76 -7.49
CA TYR A 347 3.10 -18.05 -8.66
C TYR A 347 3.93 -16.79 -8.94
N TRP A 348 4.11 -15.90 -7.96
CA TRP A 348 4.88 -14.66 -8.16
C TRP A 348 6.34 -14.90 -8.54
N LEU A 349 7.01 -15.88 -7.91
CA LEU A 349 8.38 -16.28 -8.26
C LEU A 349 8.51 -16.75 -9.73
N LYS A 350 7.43 -17.27 -10.32
CA LYS A 350 7.41 -17.73 -11.73
C LYS A 350 6.96 -16.65 -12.71
N THR A 351 6.17 -15.68 -12.26
CA THR A 351 5.54 -14.69 -13.16
C THR A 351 6.19 -13.32 -13.13
N ASP A 352 7.01 -13.01 -12.13
CA ASP A 352 7.82 -11.80 -12.09
C ASP A 352 8.90 -11.87 -13.17
N LYS A 353 8.75 -11.02 -14.19
CA LYS A 353 9.67 -10.95 -15.35
C LYS A 353 10.57 -9.73 -15.32
N VAL A 354 10.39 -8.84 -14.34
CA VAL A 354 11.13 -7.58 -14.21
C VAL A 354 12.33 -7.78 -13.30
N SER A 355 12.13 -8.44 -12.16
CA SER A 355 13.12 -8.50 -11.10
C SER A 355 13.03 -9.85 -10.40
N SER A 356 13.99 -10.75 -10.64
CA SER A 356 14.00 -12.05 -9.96
C SER A 356 14.18 -11.85 -8.45
N TYR A 357 13.15 -12.21 -7.66
CA TYR A 357 13.21 -12.15 -6.20
C TYR A 357 14.43 -12.88 -5.63
N ILE A 358 14.75 -14.07 -6.15
CA ILE A 358 15.87 -14.89 -5.69
C ILE A 358 17.21 -14.20 -6.00
N GLU A 359 17.35 -13.61 -7.19
CA GLU A 359 18.58 -12.94 -7.60
C GLU A 359 18.77 -11.58 -6.93
N LYS A 360 17.69 -10.92 -6.52
CA LYS A 360 17.71 -9.57 -5.94
C LYS A 360 17.66 -9.54 -4.42
N SER A 361 17.17 -10.60 -3.79
CA SER A 361 17.12 -10.70 -2.33
C SER A 361 18.52 -10.57 -1.73
N THR A 362 18.59 -9.88 -0.59
CA THR A 362 19.83 -9.63 0.16
C THR A 362 19.90 -10.45 1.45
N GLU A 363 18.88 -11.29 1.71
CA GLU A 363 18.76 -12.05 2.95
C GLU A 363 18.80 -13.56 2.68
N ILE A 364 19.77 -14.24 3.29
CA ILE A 364 20.05 -15.67 3.10
C ILE A 364 18.83 -16.53 3.46
N ALA A 365 18.21 -16.27 4.62
CA ALA A 365 17.05 -17.02 5.08
C ALA A 365 15.88 -16.93 4.08
N SER A 366 15.59 -15.73 3.57
CA SER A 366 14.51 -15.49 2.61
C SER A 366 14.76 -16.20 1.29
N VAL A 367 15.99 -16.16 0.75
CA VAL A 367 16.34 -16.91 -0.46
C VAL A 367 16.15 -18.41 -0.28
N ARG A 368 16.58 -18.98 0.84
CA ARG A 368 16.37 -20.41 1.13
C ARG A 368 14.90 -20.77 1.19
N MET A 369 14.09 -19.99 1.90
CA MET A 369 12.65 -20.24 2.01
C MET A 369 11.96 -20.14 0.64
N ALA A 370 12.34 -19.16 -0.19
CA ALA A 370 11.80 -19.00 -1.54
C ALA A 370 12.20 -20.14 -2.49
N LEU A 371 13.48 -20.56 -2.48
CA LEU A 371 13.95 -21.71 -3.26
C LEU A 371 13.24 -22.99 -2.86
N ALA A 372 13.09 -23.25 -1.55
CA ALA A 372 12.37 -24.43 -1.07
C ALA A 372 10.92 -24.47 -1.57
N ILE A 373 10.25 -23.33 -1.72
CA ILE A 373 8.91 -23.26 -2.30
C ILE A 373 8.94 -23.48 -3.82
N LEU A 374 9.88 -22.83 -4.50
CA LEU A 374 10.01 -22.88 -5.95
C LEU A 374 10.31 -24.30 -6.45
N GLU A 375 11.21 -25.00 -5.77
CA GLU A 375 11.73 -26.32 -6.13
C GLU A 375 10.85 -27.49 -5.67
N ASP A 376 9.94 -27.30 -4.72
CA ASP A 376 9.08 -28.38 -4.24
C ASP A 376 7.93 -28.67 -5.21
N ASP A 377 8.04 -29.75 -5.98
CA ASP A 377 7.03 -30.20 -6.95
C ASP A 377 5.65 -30.52 -6.33
N LYS A 378 5.56 -30.69 -5.01
CA LYS A 378 4.27 -30.87 -4.32
C LYS A 378 3.50 -29.56 -4.16
N ILE A 379 4.17 -28.42 -4.27
CA ILE A 379 3.56 -27.10 -4.21
C ILE A 379 3.23 -26.68 -5.65
N SER A 380 1.94 -26.56 -5.96
CA SER A 380 1.50 -25.98 -7.23
C SER A 380 1.57 -24.45 -7.17
N ALA A 381 1.80 -23.79 -8.30
CA ALA A 381 1.62 -22.34 -8.36
C ALA A 381 0.11 -22.04 -8.34
N ALA A 382 -0.31 -21.04 -7.57
CA ALA A 382 -1.69 -20.58 -7.57
C ALA A 382 -2.12 -20.12 -8.98
N ALA A 383 -3.43 -20.17 -9.27
CA ALA A 383 -3.99 -19.50 -10.44
C ALA A 383 -3.81 -17.98 -10.35
N GLU A 384 -3.83 -17.28 -11.48
CA GLU A 384 -3.90 -15.81 -11.52
C GLU A 384 -5.08 -15.35 -10.65
N LEU A 385 -4.85 -14.32 -9.82
CA LEU A 385 -5.89 -13.81 -8.93
C LEU A 385 -7.01 -13.19 -9.77
N GLU A 386 -8.26 -13.45 -9.41
CA GLU A 386 -9.42 -12.77 -9.98
C GLU A 386 -10.30 -12.31 -8.83
N GLY A 387 -10.78 -11.06 -8.91
CA GLY A 387 -11.68 -10.51 -7.91
C GLY A 387 -11.71 -8.98 -7.86
N ASN A 388 -12.64 -8.42 -7.10
CA ASN A 388 -12.68 -7.00 -6.76
C ASN A 388 -12.56 -6.82 -5.24
N PHE A 389 -11.59 -6.00 -4.84
CA PHE A 389 -11.24 -5.72 -3.46
C PHE A 389 -11.48 -4.24 -3.19
N ALA A 390 -12.54 -3.96 -2.43
CA ALA A 390 -12.98 -2.61 -2.13
C ALA A 390 -12.52 -2.19 -0.73
N TYR A 391 -11.69 -1.16 -0.66
CA TYR A 391 -11.10 -0.65 0.58
C TYR A 391 -11.69 0.72 0.90
N ASN A 392 -12.94 0.71 1.37
CA ASN A 392 -13.72 1.90 1.62
C ASN A 392 -13.22 2.74 2.82
N TYR A 393 -12.48 2.16 3.77
CA TYR A 393 -11.85 2.92 4.86
C TYR A 393 -10.63 3.73 4.43
N MET A 394 -9.91 3.27 3.39
CA MET A 394 -8.73 3.96 2.85
C MET A 394 -8.90 4.50 1.43
N ASP A 395 -10.15 4.60 0.95
CA ASP A 395 -10.51 5.18 -0.35
C ASP A 395 -9.68 4.57 -1.51
N ARG A 396 -9.59 3.23 -1.54
CA ARG A 396 -8.94 2.46 -2.63
C ARG A 396 -9.89 1.40 -3.18
N MET A 397 -9.67 1.02 -4.42
CA MET A 397 -10.25 -0.19 -5.00
C MET A 397 -9.21 -0.88 -5.86
N ILE A 398 -9.15 -2.21 -5.76
CA ILE A 398 -8.29 -3.04 -6.59
C ILE A 398 -9.14 -4.08 -7.31
N HIS A 399 -8.86 -4.30 -8.57
CA HIS A 399 -9.59 -5.24 -9.39
C HIS A 399 -8.61 -6.11 -10.17
N HIS A 400 -8.74 -7.42 -10.01
CA HIS A 400 -7.94 -8.41 -10.72
C HIS A 400 -8.82 -9.18 -11.69
N ARG A 401 -8.28 -9.36 -12.89
CA ARG A 401 -8.82 -10.18 -13.96
C ARG A 401 -7.69 -10.94 -14.62
N LYS A 402 -8.09 -11.89 -15.45
CA LYS A 402 -7.14 -12.57 -16.29
C LYS A 402 -6.39 -11.55 -17.15
N HIS A 403 -5.06 -11.59 -17.12
CA HIS A 403 -4.14 -10.74 -17.89
C HIS A 403 -4.01 -9.26 -17.48
N PHE A 404 -4.87 -8.73 -16.59
CA PHE A 404 -4.69 -7.39 -16.05
C PHE A 404 -5.22 -7.22 -14.63
N ALA A 405 -4.69 -6.24 -13.92
CA ALA A 405 -5.28 -5.69 -12.72
C ALA A 405 -5.33 -4.16 -12.82
N CYS A 406 -6.25 -3.54 -12.10
CA CYS A 406 -6.24 -2.10 -11.92
C CYS A 406 -6.38 -1.72 -10.45
N ALA A 407 -5.83 -0.55 -10.10
CA ALA A 407 -5.99 0.04 -8.79
C ALA A 407 -6.46 1.49 -8.93
N LEU A 408 -7.47 1.88 -8.16
CA LEU A 408 -8.01 3.22 -8.12
C LEU A 408 -7.61 3.90 -6.81
N SER A 409 -6.99 5.07 -6.91
CA SER A 409 -6.52 5.89 -5.79
C SER A 409 -7.34 7.16 -5.67
N MET A 410 -8.12 7.27 -4.59
CA MET A 410 -9.02 8.39 -4.32
C MET A 410 -8.65 9.09 -3.00
N SER A 411 -9.19 10.27 -2.80
CA SER A 411 -9.01 11.07 -1.57
C SER A 411 -10.32 11.72 -1.15
N SER A 412 -10.43 12.03 0.13
CA SER A 412 -11.64 12.58 0.73
C SER A 412 -11.30 13.38 1.98
N TRP A 413 -12.32 13.74 2.75
CA TRP A 413 -12.16 14.26 4.11
C TRP A 413 -11.51 13.27 5.08
N ARG A 414 -11.45 11.98 4.72
CA ARG A 414 -10.88 10.89 5.52
C ARG A 414 -9.47 10.55 5.08
N ILE A 415 -9.17 10.59 3.80
CA ILE A 415 -7.90 10.13 3.24
C ILE A 415 -7.28 11.28 2.47
N ARG A 416 -6.05 11.64 2.84
CA ARG A 416 -5.37 12.76 2.20
C ARG A 416 -5.06 12.46 0.74
N THR A 417 -4.92 13.52 -0.05
CA THR A 417 -4.55 13.49 -1.47
C THR A 417 -3.25 12.71 -1.69
N TYR A 418 -2.21 13.01 -0.91
CA TYR A 418 -0.95 12.27 -0.85
C TYR A 418 -0.16 12.68 0.39
N GLU A 419 0.83 11.90 0.79
CA GLU A 419 1.75 12.27 1.87
C GLU A 419 3.10 12.72 1.33
N THR A 420 3.60 13.84 1.86
CA THR A 420 5.00 14.29 1.77
C THR A 420 5.51 14.62 3.17
N MET A 421 6.73 14.21 3.48
CA MET A 421 7.46 14.63 4.68
C MET A 421 8.93 14.27 4.54
N LEU A 422 9.81 14.98 5.25
CA LEU A 422 11.25 14.73 5.27
C LEU A 422 11.89 14.73 3.88
N GLY A 423 11.36 15.53 2.94
CA GLY A 423 11.85 15.59 1.56
C GLY A 423 11.49 14.37 0.71
N GLU A 424 10.56 13.50 1.15
CA GLU A 424 10.07 12.34 0.39
C GLU A 424 8.73 12.66 -0.32
N ASN A 425 8.57 12.15 -1.54
CA ASN A 425 7.36 12.28 -2.36
C ASN A 425 6.95 13.73 -2.65
N LYS A 426 7.94 14.57 -2.93
CA LYS A 426 7.77 16.02 -3.13
C LYS A 426 6.77 16.41 -4.22
N ARG A 427 6.49 15.52 -5.18
CA ARG A 427 5.61 15.79 -6.34
C ARG A 427 4.43 14.82 -6.47
N GLY A 428 3.96 14.26 -5.35
CA GLY A 428 2.80 13.34 -5.33
C GLY A 428 1.43 14.00 -5.56
N PHE A 429 1.39 15.23 -6.08
CA PHE A 429 0.28 16.20 -6.07
C PHE A 429 -1.11 15.65 -6.40
N TYR A 430 -1.19 14.74 -7.37
CA TYR A 430 -2.44 14.24 -7.93
C TYR A 430 -2.62 12.72 -7.77
N THR A 431 -1.75 12.05 -6.99
CA THR A 431 -1.78 10.59 -6.81
C THR A 431 -3.04 10.07 -6.12
N GLY A 432 -3.80 10.92 -5.42
CA GLY A 432 -5.10 10.61 -4.81
C GLY A 432 -6.31 11.26 -5.49
N ASP A 433 -6.17 11.81 -6.70
CA ASP A 433 -7.23 12.57 -7.38
C ASP A 433 -8.04 11.70 -8.36
N GLY A 434 -8.24 10.42 -8.00
CA GLY A 434 -8.84 9.42 -8.89
C GLY A 434 -7.83 8.84 -9.88
N MET A 435 -6.56 8.71 -9.47
CA MET A 435 -5.53 8.08 -10.30
C MET A 435 -5.86 6.59 -10.50
N LEU A 436 -5.88 6.15 -11.76
CA LEU A 436 -6.16 4.79 -12.19
C LEU A 436 -4.87 4.13 -12.68
N TYR A 437 -4.40 3.13 -11.94
CA TYR A 437 -3.23 2.32 -12.28
C TYR A 437 -3.67 1.10 -13.09
N ILE A 438 -2.97 0.79 -14.17
CA ILE A 438 -3.22 -0.40 -15.01
C ILE A 438 -1.99 -1.30 -15.05
N TYR A 439 -2.13 -2.49 -14.47
CA TYR A 439 -1.09 -3.51 -14.43
C TYR A 439 -1.43 -4.62 -15.41
N ASP A 440 -0.61 -4.82 -16.44
CA ASP A 440 -0.78 -5.90 -17.41
C ASP A 440 0.57 -6.62 -17.66
N ASP A 441 0.73 -7.33 -18.78
CA ASP A 441 2.01 -7.99 -19.09
C ASP A 441 3.16 -7.00 -19.39
N HIS A 442 2.91 -5.69 -19.45
CA HIS A 442 3.91 -4.62 -19.41
C HIS A 442 4.30 -4.38 -17.95
N GLN A 443 4.89 -5.39 -17.33
CA GLN A 443 5.24 -5.35 -15.90
C GLN A 443 6.20 -4.19 -15.55
N GLU A 444 6.86 -3.56 -16.53
CA GLU A 444 7.71 -2.38 -16.33
C GLU A 444 6.95 -1.05 -16.20
N ALA A 445 5.60 -1.04 -16.30
CA ALA A 445 4.79 0.18 -16.46
C ALA A 445 5.02 1.18 -15.32
N TYR A 446 4.99 0.68 -14.09
CA TYR A 446 5.20 1.47 -12.86
C TYR A 446 6.49 1.10 -12.12
N ASN A 447 7.23 0.09 -12.60
CA ASN A 447 8.57 -0.27 -12.11
C ASN A 447 9.64 0.68 -12.65
N GLY A 448 10.91 0.41 -12.32
CA GLY A 448 12.06 1.20 -12.72
C GLY A 448 11.85 2.67 -12.40
N ASP A 449 12.26 3.54 -13.30
CA ASP A 449 12.33 4.96 -13.00
C ASP A 449 11.03 5.74 -13.31
N PHE A 450 9.87 5.06 -13.33
CA PHE A 450 8.55 5.68 -13.63
C PHE A 450 8.32 6.96 -12.82
N TRP A 451 8.42 6.87 -11.49
CA TRP A 451 8.14 7.99 -10.60
C TRP A 451 9.15 9.13 -10.74
N ALA A 452 10.40 8.82 -11.08
CA ALA A 452 11.44 9.82 -11.29
C ALA A 452 11.24 10.61 -12.59
N THR A 453 10.52 10.07 -13.57
CA THR A 453 10.41 10.68 -14.92
C THR A 453 9.00 11.07 -15.34
N VAL A 454 7.94 10.46 -14.80
CA VAL A 454 6.56 10.74 -15.19
C VAL A 454 6.20 12.21 -14.94
N ASP A 455 5.32 12.75 -15.78
CA ASP A 455 4.75 14.06 -15.53
C ASP A 455 3.69 13.96 -14.41
N PRO A 456 3.86 14.62 -13.25
CA PRO A 456 2.87 14.56 -12.18
C PRO A 456 1.51 15.15 -12.58
N TYR A 457 1.45 15.96 -13.65
CA TYR A 457 0.19 16.53 -14.20
C TYR A 457 -0.48 15.63 -15.23
N LYS A 458 0.17 14.52 -15.63
CA LYS A 458 -0.37 13.57 -16.61
C LYS A 458 -0.49 12.17 -15.99
N LEU A 459 -1.00 12.05 -14.77
CA LEU A 459 -1.23 10.73 -14.16
C LEU A 459 -2.55 10.14 -14.67
N ALA A 460 -2.55 8.88 -15.12
CA ALA A 460 -3.74 8.23 -15.66
C ALA A 460 -4.93 8.30 -14.68
N GLY A 461 -6.12 8.63 -15.21
CA GLY A 461 -7.38 8.72 -14.46
C GLY A 461 -7.70 10.10 -13.87
N ILE A 462 -6.72 10.97 -13.63
CA ILE A 462 -6.96 12.25 -12.92
C ILE A 462 -7.77 13.24 -13.77
N THR A 463 -8.44 14.18 -13.11
CA THR A 463 -8.94 15.42 -13.72
C THR A 463 -8.16 16.57 -13.11
N VAL A 464 -7.47 17.38 -13.92
CA VAL A 464 -6.37 18.24 -13.46
C VAL A 464 -6.42 19.60 -14.14
N VAL A 465 -5.91 20.61 -13.44
CA VAL A 465 -5.63 21.93 -13.99
C VAL A 465 -4.14 21.99 -14.33
N ASP A 466 -3.80 22.42 -15.54
CA ASP A 466 -2.41 22.60 -16.00
C ASP A 466 -1.78 23.84 -15.34
N LYS A 467 -1.58 23.74 -14.03
CA LYS A 467 -1.03 24.79 -13.16
C LYS A 467 0.16 24.23 -12.40
N GLU A 468 1.32 24.85 -12.59
CA GLU A 468 2.54 24.49 -11.87
C GLU A 468 2.36 24.65 -10.35
N LEU A 469 2.87 23.68 -9.60
CA LEU A 469 2.83 23.58 -8.15
C LEU A 469 4.26 23.44 -7.64
N GLU A 470 4.54 24.04 -6.49
CA GLU A 470 5.84 23.87 -5.85
C GLU A 470 5.94 22.50 -5.19
N ASP A 471 7.18 22.00 -5.06
CA ASP A 471 7.47 20.78 -4.31
C ASP A 471 6.79 20.84 -2.91
N GLU A 472 6.21 19.72 -2.50
CA GLU A 472 5.54 19.51 -1.21
C GLU A 472 4.18 20.22 -1.01
N GLN A 473 3.65 20.91 -2.04
CA GLN A 473 2.30 21.48 -1.99
C GLN A 473 1.19 20.46 -2.28
N GLY A 474 0.02 20.65 -1.66
CA GLY A 474 -1.18 19.88 -2.01
C GLY A 474 -1.43 18.64 -1.19
N SER A 475 -0.64 18.41 -0.14
CA SER A 475 -0.75 17.28 0.79
C SER A 475 -1.76 17.62 1.91
N PHE A 476 -3.05 17.40 1.64
CA PHE A 476 -4.15 17.71 2.55
C PHE A 476 -5.32 16.74 2.37
N ARG A 477 -6.28 16.75 3.31
CA ARG A 477 -7.60 16.12 3.13
C ARG A 477 -8.53 17.07 2.38
N THR A 478 -9.43 16.54 1.57
CA THR A 478 -10.38 17.37 0.80
C THR A 478 -11.67 17.58 1.61
N PRO A 479 -12.47 18.64 1.33
CA PRO A 479 -13.78 18.82 1.95
C PRO A 479 -14.80 17.73 1.60
N SER A 480 -14.52 16.96 0.55
CA SER A 480 -15.48 16.04 -0.03
C SER A 480 -15.69 14.81 0.85
N LYS A 481 -16.96 14.53 1.13
CA LYS A 481 -17.36 13.35 1.89
C LYS A 481 -17.70 12.15 1.04
N TRP A 482 -18.14 12.40 -0.19
CA TRP A 482 -18.63 11.38 -1.10
C TRP A 482 -17.45 10.71 -1.82
N VAL A 483 -17.04 9.56 -1.30
CA VAL A 483 -16.13 8.62 -1.98
C VAL A 483 -16.59 7.21 -1.65
N SER A 484 -16.77 6.39 -2.69
CA SER A 484 -17.23 5.01 -2.57
C SER A 484 -16.23 4.05 -3.19
N ALA A 485 -16.11 2.88 -2.57
CA ALA A 485 -15.58 1.67 -3.17
C ALA A 485 -16.46 0.50 -2.71
N MET A 486 -17.09 -0.20 -3.65
CA MET A 486 -17.99 -1.32 -3.37
C MET A 486 -17.73 -2.48 -4.33
N SER A 487 -17.42 -3.64 -3.76
CA SER A 487 -17.29 -4.91 -4.48
C SER A 487 -18.65 -5.60 -4.57
N ILE A 488 -18.92 -6.23 -5.71
CA ILE A 488 -20.17 -6.91 -6.03
C ILE A 488 -19.84 -8.31 -6.54
N ASP A 489 -20.44 -9.33 -5.92
CA ASP A 489 -20.15 -10.75 -6.19
C ASP A 489 -18.65 -11.11 -6.11
N ASP A 490 -17.87 -10.36 -5.32
CA ASP A 490 -16.41 -10.44 -5.23
C ASP A 490 -15.66 -10.30 -6.57
N LEU A 491 -16.35 -9.95 -7.65
CA LEU A 491 -15.83 -9.90 -9.01
C LEU A 491 -15.91 -8.50 -9.58
N TYR A 492 -17.05 -7.82 -9.45
CA TYR A 492 -17.32 -6.52 -10.06
C TYR A 492 -17.09 -5.39 -9.08
N GLY A 493 -16.75 -4.21 -9.57
CA GLY A 493 -16.52 -3.03 -8.73
C GLY A 493 -17.33 -1.82 -9.17
N ILE A 494 -17.86 -1.08 -8.22
CA ILE A 494 -18.32 0.31 -8.42
C ILE A 494 -17.58 1.21 -7.43
N ALA A 495 -16.97 2.26 -7.97
CA ALA A 495 -16.30 3.28 -7.19
C ALA A 495 -16.66 4.67 -7.70
N GLY A 496 -16.41 5.67 -6.86
CA GLY A 496 -16.51 7.04 -7.30
C GLY A 496 -16.00 8.03 -6.27
N MET A 497 -15.75 9.24 -6.74
CA MET A 497 -15.21 10.34 -5.95
C MET A 497 -15.84 11.64 -6.43
N GLN A 498 -16.33 12.44 -5.47
CA GLN A 498 -16.54 13.86 -5.70
C GLN A 498 -15.21 14.58 -5.45
N LEU A 499 -14.54 14.98 -6.52
CA LEU A 499 -13.30 15.73 -6.49
C LEU A 499 -13.58 17.19 -6.08
N ASP A 500 -12.79 17.69 -5.12
CA ASP A 500 -12.74 19.10 -4.73
C ASP A 500 -11.28 19.43 -4.43
N LYS A 501 -10.66 20.31 -5.24
CA LYS A 501 -9.25 20.68 -5.08
C LYS A 501 -8.99 21.72 -4.00
N ARG A 502 -10.04 22.22 -3.33
CA ARG A 502 -9.86 22.91 -2.04
C ARG A 502 -9.39 21.91 -0.99
N GLY A 503 -8.65 22.39 0.00
CA GLY A 503 -8.10 21.57 1.07
C GLY A 503 -8.66 21.94 2.44
N ILE A 504 -8.61 21.00 3.35
CA ILE A 504 -8.75 21.26 4.79
C ILE A 504 -7.36 21.58 5.30
N ASP A 505 -7.17 22.78 5.85
CA ASP A 505 -5.91 23.18 6.47
C ASP A 505 -5.70 22.39 7.78
N ASP A 506 -4.54 21.72 7.91
CA ASP A 506 -4.27 20.83 9.04
C ASP A 506 -4.06 21.60 10.38
N GLU A 507 -3.77 22.91 10.34
CA GLU A 507 -3.56 23.73 11.54
C GLU A 507 -4.86 24.36 12.05
N THR A 508 -5.68 24.87 11.15
CA THR A 508 -6.91 25.63 11.46
C THR A 508 -8.18 24.78 11.34
N GLY A 509 -8.14 23.68 10.58
CA GLY A 509 -9.28 22.86 10.23
C GLY A 509 -10.26 23.50 9.23
N GLN A 510 -9.92 24.67 8.65
CA GLN A 510 -10.80 25.38 7.73
C GLN A 510 -10.67 24.87 6.29
N ILE A 511 -11.75 25.02 5.51
CA ILE A 511 -11.76 24.70 4.08
C ILE A 511 -11.24 25.91 3.31
N GLU A 512 -10.13 25.75 2.60
CA GLU A 512 -9.44 26.82 1.89
C GLU A 512 -9.04 26.41 0.47
N ASN A 513 -8.80 27.42 -0.38
CA ASN A 513 -8.21 27.20 -1.70
C ASN A 513 -6.67 27.24 -1.62
N LEU A 514 -6.10 26.25 -0.92
CA LEU A 514 -4.67 26.19 -0.58
C LEU A 514 -3.73 26.20 -1.81
N LEU A 515 -4.22 25.73 -2.97
CA LEU A 515 -3.44 25.68 -4.21
C LEU A 515 -3.78 26.80 -5.19
N GLY A 516 -4.77 27.65 -4.89
CA GLY A 516 -5.38 28.52 -5.90
C GLY A 516 -5.96 27.73 -7.08
N ILE A 517 -6.50 26.53 -6.81
CA ILE A 517 -7.20 25.64 -7.74
C ILE A 517 -8.57 25.31 -7.14
N ASP A 518 -9.65 25.71 -7.81
CA ASP A 518 -11.02 25.46 -7.35
C ASP A 518 -11.77 24.40 -8.16
N LEU A 519 -11.02 23.58 -8.91
CA LEU A 519 -11.53 22.47 -9.71
C LEU A 519 -12.38 21.51 -8.87
N LYS A 520 -13.58 21.22 -9.38
CA LYS A 520 -14.50 20.20 -8.88
C LYS A 520 -14.93 19.28 -10.00
N ALA A 521 -15.24 18.03 -9.67
CA ALA A 521 -15.79 17.04 -10.58
C ALA A 521 -16.49 15.91 -9.82
N LYS A 522 -17.41 15.20 -10.49
CA LYS A 522 -17.97 13.92 -10.01
C LYS A 522 -17.48 12.81 -10.94
N LYS A 523 -16.70 11.88 -10.38
CA LYS A 523 -15.98 10.81 -11.11
C LYS A 523 -16.51 9.46 -10.63
N SER A 524 -16.89 8.58 -11.56
CA SER A 524 -17.31 7.20 -11.27
C SER A 524 -16.54 6.21 -12.12
N TYR A 525 -16.19 5.07 -11.53
CA TYR A 525 -15.49 3.98 -12.17
C TYR A 525 -16.25 2.67 -11.96
N PHE A 526 -16.39 1.88 -13.03
CA PHE A 526 -17.05 0.58 -13.00
C PHE A 526 -16.07 -0.47 -13.54
N MET A 527 -15.70 -1.43 -12.69
CA MET A 527 -14.71 -2.47 -12.98
C MET A 527 -15.44 -3.77 -13.33
N LEU A 528 -15.38 -4.16 -14.60
CA LEU A 528 -16.24 -5.20 -15.20
C LEU A 528 -15.51 -6.52 -15.44
N ASP A 529 -15.74 -7.20 -16.57
CA ASP A 529 -15.03 -8.44 -16.88
C ASP A 529 -13.68 -8.14 -17.52
N ASN A 530 -13.67 -7.33 -18.57
CA ASN A 530 -12.46 -6.90 -19.27
C ASN A 530 -12.39 -5.37 -19.39
N GLU A 531 -13.44 -4.68 -18.97
CA GLU A 531 -13.64 -3.26 -19.21
C GLU A 531 -13.59 -2.46 -17.91
N ILE A 532 -13.01 -1.27 -17.99
CA ILE A 532 -13.10 -0.24 -16.97
C ILE A 532 -13.87 0.93 -17.58
N VAL A 533 -15.06 1.20 -17.09
CA VAL A 533 -15.88 2.33 -17.54
C VAL A 533 -15.63 3.51 -16.62
N ALA A 534 -15.31 4.68 -17.18
CA ALA A 534 -15.11 5.91 -16.44
C ALA A 534 -16.11 6.97 -16.90
N LEU A 535 -16.87 7.49 -15.94
CA LEU A 535 -17.82 8.59 -16.12
C LEU A 535 -17.36 9.81 -15.32
N GLY A 536 -17.48 10.98 -15.92
CA GLY A 536 -17.16 12.27 -15.32
C GLY A 536 -18.23 13.29 -15.68
N CYS A 537 -18.64 14.10 -14.71
CA CYS A 537 -19.54 15.23 -14.94
C CYS A 537 -19.28 16.34 -13.90
N ASP A 538 -20.01 17.45 -14.03
CA ASP A 538 -19.90 18.61 -13.14
C ASP A 538 -18.46 19.12 -13.04
N ILE A 539 -17.70 18.99 -14.13
CA ILE A 539 -16.31 19.46 -14.21
C ILE A 539 -16.36 20.97 -14.34
N THR A 540 -16.03 21.64 -13.26
CA THR A 540 -16.12 23.09 -13.14
C THR A 540 -14.88 23.64 -12.48
N CYS A 541 -14.33 24.72 -13.05
CA CYS A 541 -13.12 25.38 -12.56
C CYS A 541 -13.14 26.86 -12.98
N SER A 542 -12.60 27.76 -12.17
CA SER A 542 -12.47 29.19 -12.52
C SER A 542 -11.06 29.60 -12.95
N ASN A 543 -10.10 28.68 -12.84
CA ASN A 543 -8.73 28.85 -13.34
C ASN A 543 -8.71 29.13 -14.86
N GLN A 544 -7.76 29.98 -15.29
CA GLN A 544 -7.55 30.34 -16.71
C GLN A 544 -6.69 29.33 -17.46
N GLU A 545 -6.01 28.47 -16.72
CA GLU A 545 -5.24 27.32 -17.19
C GLU A 545 -6.17 26.26 -17.81
N GLN A 546 -5.61 25.37 -18.64
CA GLN A 546 -6.40 24.29 -19.24
C GLN A 546 -6.81 23.26 -18.18
N VAL A 547 -7.99 22.68 -18.34
CA VAL A 547 -8.48 21.56 -17.56
C VAL A 547 -8.54 20.32 -18.44
N GLU A 548 -7.93 19.25 -17.99
CA GLU A 548 -7.88 17.97 -18.71
C GLU A 548 -8.38 16.82 -17.83
N THR A 549 -8.85 15.75 -18.46
CA THR A 549 -8.92 14.43 -17.84
C THR A 549 -7.97 13.51 -18.56
N ILE A 550 -7.02 12.96 -17.82
CA ILE A 550 -6.02 12.04 -18.34
C ILE A 550 -6.64 10.65 -18.39
N ILE A 551 -6.82 10.09 -19.58
CA ILE A 551 -7.37 8.74 -19.75
C ILE A 551 -6.30 7.70 -19.44
N ASP A 552 -5.11 7.88 -20.01
CA ASP A 552 -4.00 6.96 -19.84
C ASP A 552 -2.66 7.67 -20.07
N THR A 553 -1.65 7.24 -19.33
CA THR A 553 -0.26 7.65 -19.51
C THR A 553 0.61 6.42 -19.32
N ARG A 554 1.30 6.05 -20.39
CA ARG A 554 2.08 4.81 -20.48
C ARG A 554 3.52 5.12 -20.86
N LYS A 555 4.45 4.38 -20.29
CA LYS A 555 5.81 4.31 -20.82
C LYS A 555 5.76 3.71 -22.21
N ILE A 556 6.53 4.28 -23.12
CA ILE A 556 6.71 3.75 -24.47
C ILE A 556 8.20 3.71 -24.79
N ASN A 557 8.56 3.01 -25.86
CA ASN A 557 9.85 3.14 -26.51
C ASN A 557 9.58 3.78 -27.87
N LYS A 558 10.04 5.02 -28.12
CA LYS A 558 9.76 5.69 -29.41
C LYS A 558 10.41 5.01 -30.62
N GLU A 559 11.41 4.17 -30.39
CA GLU A 559 12.05 3.37 -31.45
C GLU A 559 11.20 2.15 -31.84
N GLU A 560 10.47 1.58 -30.87
CA GLU A 560 9.48 0.53 -31.09
C GLU A 560 8.15 1.20 -31.43
N ARG A 561 7.80 1.25 -32.73
CA ARG A 561 6.58 1.93 -33.16
C ARG A 561 5.32 1.25 -32.62
N ASN A 562 4.79 1.75 -31.51
CA ASN A 562 3.39 1.57 -31.15
C ASN A 562 2.53 2.06 -32.31
N LYS A 563 1.50 1.30 -32.67
CA LYS A 563 0.56 1.72 -33.73
C LYS A 563 -0.72 2.20 -33.11
N ILE A 564 -1.10 3.42 -33.47
CA ILE A 564 -2.33 4.05 -32.99
C ILE A 564 -3.35 3.93 -34.12
N TYR A 565 -4.46 3.25 -33.83
CA TYR A 565 -5.60 3.15 -34.71
C TYR A 565 -6.75 3.95 -34.11
N GLN A 566 -7.15 5.02 -34.80
CA GLN A 566 -8.19 5.92 -34.32
C GLN A 566 -9.40 5.89 -35.26
N THR A 567 -10.58 5.85 -34.66
CA THR A 567 -11.88 6.08 -35.31
C THR A 567 -12.57 7.28 -34.66
N SER A 568 -13.78 7.62 -35.09
CA SER A 568 -14.58 8.66 -34.44
C SER A 568 -14.99 8.31 -33.00
N ARG A 569 -15.00 7.02 -32.61
CA ARG A 569 -15.48 6.57 -31.29
C ARG A 569 -14.50 5.66 -30.56
N SER A 570 -13.31 5.42 -31.10
CA SER A 570 -12.35 4.54 -30.44
C SER A 570 -10.91 4.88 -30.77
N ILE A 571 -10.02 4.52 -29.85
CA ILE A 571 -8.57 4.46 -30.07
C ILE A 571 -8.12 3.05 -29.70
N TYR A 572 -7.25 2.46 -30.49
CA TYR A 572 -6.57 1.22 -30.18
C TYR A 572 -5.07 1.44 -30.27
N ILE A 573 -4.38 1.24 -29.15
CA ILE A 573 -2.93 1.33 -29.06
C ILE A 573 -2.39 -0.10 -29.11
N GLU A 574 -1.82 -0.44 -30.26
CA GLU A 574 -1.14 -1.71 -30.50
C GLU A 574 0.31 -1.62 -30.04
N THR A 575 0.71 -2.57 -29.19
CA THR A 575 2.08 -2.76 -28.71
C THR A 575 2.70 -4.01 -29.34
N ASP A 576 4.02 -4.13 -29.27
CA ASP A 576 4.79 -5.30 -29.74
C ASP A 576 4.41 -6.61 -29.02
N LYS A 577 3.98 -6.52 -27.76
CA LYS A 577 3.41 -7.62 -26.98
C LYS A 577 1.89 -7.54 -27.05
N GLU A 578 1.24 -8.53 -27.64
CA GLU A 578 -0.22 -8.54 -27.84
C GLU A 578 -1.01 -8.32 -26.53
N LYS A 579 -0.51 -8.86 -25.41
CA LYS A 579 -1.15 -8.75 -24.08
C LYS A 579 -0.96 -7.40 -23.37
N THR A 580 -0.32 -6.43 -24.02
CA THR A 580 -0.11 -5.07 -23.50
C THR A 580 -0.77 -4.01 -24.38
N SER A 581 -1.51 -4.44 -25.41
CA SER A 581 -2.32 -3.56 -26.24
C SER A 581 -3.56 -3.12 -25.50
N THR A 582 -4.06 -1.92 -25.78
CA THR A 582 -5.20 -1.35 -25.04
C THR A 582 -6.18 -0.66 -25.98
N GLY A 583 -7.45 -0.97 -25.80
CA GLY A 583 -8.56 -0.32 -26.48
C GLY A 583 -9.20 0.75 -25.61
N TYR A 584 -9.61 1.84 -26.24
CA TYR A 584 -10.42 2.90 -25.64
C TYR A 584 -11.65 3.10 -26.51
N TYR A 585 -12.83 3.12 -25.90
CA TYR A 585 -14.09 3.39 -26.58
C TYR A 585 -14.80 4.58 -25.92
N PHE A 586 -15.23 5.55 -26.73
CA PHE A 586 -15.83 6.79 -26.26
C PHE A 586 -17.36 6.72 -26.36
N LEU A 587 -18.02 6.88 -25.20
CA LEU A 587 -19.48 6.80 -25.08
C LEU A 587 -20.17 8.12 -25.48
N GLN A 588 -19.40 9.19 -25.66
CA GLN A 588 -19.78 10.48 -26.22
C GLN A 588 -18.60 11.05 -27.02
N GLU A 589 -18.82 12.12 -27.79
CA GLU A 589 -17.73 12.80 -28.50
C GLU A 589 -16.88 13.64 -27.52
N HIS A 590 -15.57 13.69 -27.75
CA HIS A 590 -14.60 14.41 -26.92
C HIS A 590 -13.53 15.09 -27.79
N ASP A 591 -12.96 16.18 -27.28
CA ASP A 591 -11.69 16.71 -27.79
C ASP A 591 -10.54 15.87 -27.21
N ILE A 592 -10.02 14.95 -28.03
CA ILE A 592 -8.99 13.99 -27.61
C ILE A 592 -7.60 14.51 -27.98
N VAL A 593 -6.73 14.56 -26.98
CA VAL A 593 -5.31 14.87 -27.13
C VAL A 593 -4.52 13.57 -27.00
N ILE A 594 -3.67 13.29 -27.99
CA ILE A 594 -2.66 12.24 -27.92
C ILE A 594 -1.29 12.89 -28.03
N GLU A 595 -0.45 12.69 -27.03
CA GLU A 595 0.87 13.30 -26.96
C GLU A 595 1.93 12.22 -26.70
N GLU A 596 2.97 12.20 -27.54
CA GLU A 596 4.18 11.39 -27.30
C GLU A 596 5.36 12.30 -26.97
N TYR A 597 5.86 12.23 -25.75
CA TYR A 597 6.90 13.12 -25.25
C TYR A 597 8.02 12.34 -24.57
N THR A 598 9.16 12.99 -24.40
CA THR A 598 10.25 12.45 -23.59
C THR A 598 10.40 13.32 -22.36
N ARG A 599 10.56 12.69 -21.19
CA ARG A 599 10.97 13.37 -19.97
C ARG A 599 12.36 12.95 -19.55
N ILE A 600 13.08 13.94 -19.01
CA ILE A 600 14.32 13.71 -18.27
C ILE A 600 14.03 14.12 -16.84
N GLY A 601 14.21 13.19 -15.92
CA GLY A 601 13.98 13.38 -14.49
C GLY A 601 15.07 12.71 -13.66
N ASN A 602 14.93 12.75 -12.33
CA ASN A 602 15.83 12.04 -11.42
C ASN A 602 15.15 11.81 -10.08
N TRP A 603 15.65 10.85 -9.31
CA TRP A 603 15.04 10.50 -8.03
C TRP A 603 15.17 11.61 -6.99
N PHE A 604 16.25 12.41 -7.02
CA PHE A 604 16.47 13.53 -6.10
C PHE A 604 15.34 14.58 -6.15
N THR A 605 14.76 14.81 -7.33
CA THR A 605 13.67 15.78 -7.52
C THR A 605 12.39 15.40 -6.79
N ILE A 606 12.16 14.11 -6.54
CA ILE A 606 10.97 13.62 -5.81
C ILE A 606 11.30 13.11 -4.40
N ASN A 607 12.56 12.79 -4.12
CA ASN A 607 13.02 12.30 -2.82
C ASN A 607 14.47 12.76 -2.57
N VAL A 608 14.73 13.50 -1.50
CA VAL A 608 16.06 14.06 -1.20
C VAL A 608 17.18 13.02 -1.04
N ASN A 609 16.84 11.75 -0.80
CA ASN A 609 17.80 10.65 -0.70
C ASN A 609 18.02 9.91 -2.04
N GLY A 610 17.33 10.32 -3.11
CA GLY A 610 17.45 9.73 -4.43
C GLY A 610 18.66 10.23 -5.21
N SER A 611 19.09 9.46 -6.21
CA SER A 611 20.15 9.87 -7.13
C SER A 611 19.75 11.13 -7.92
N PRO A 612 20.65 12.12 -8.06
CA PRO A 612 20.44 13.28 -8.94
C PRO A 612 20.75 12.99 -10.41
N GLU A 613 21.19 11.77 -10.74
CA GLU A 613 21.51 11.36 -12.10
C GLU A 613 20.28 11.43 -13.02
N GLY A 614 20.46 12.05 -14.19
CA GLY A 614 19.39 12.24 -15.16
C GLY A 614 18.99 10.92 -15.82
N ILE A 615 17.70 10.62 -15.76
CA ILE A 615 17.07 9.44 -16.34
C ILE A 615 16.12 9.90 -17.43
N ARG A 616 16.21 9.27 -18.60
CA ARG A 616 15.40 9.57 -19.77
C ARG A 616 14.35 8.48 -19.95
N GLN A 617 13.09 8.86 -20.09
CA GLN A 617 11.98 7.94 -20.37
C GLN A 617 10.98 8.57 -21.35
N ASP A 618 10.56 7.79 -22.34
CA ASP A 618 9.50 8.20 -23.26
C ASP A 618 8.12 7.78 -22.74
N TYR A 619 7.14 8.66 -22.98
CA TYR A 619 5.76 8.50 -22.58
C TYR A 619 4.81 8.80 -23.72
N MET A 620 3.64 8.18 -23.65
CA MET A 620 2.46 8.52 -24.42
C MET A 620 1.33 8.83 -23.45
N THR A 621 0.65 9.96 -23.66
CA THR A 621 -0.52 10.36 -22.89
C THR A 621 -1.72 10.53 -23.80
N LEU A 622 -2.86 9.99 -23.36
CA LEU A 622 -4.17 10.17 -23.93
C LEU A 622 -5.02 10.98 -22.96
N ALA A 623 -5.56 12.12 -23.38
CA ALA A 623 -6.34 13.01 -22.53
C ALA A 623 -7.60 13.55 -23.23
N ILE A 624 -8.59 13.94 -22.44
CA ILE A 624 -9.75 14.73 -22.84
C ILE A 624 -9.52 16.17 -22.40
N ASN A 625 -9.58 17.09 -23.34
CA ASN A 625 -9.46 18.51 -23.09
C ASN A 625 -10.84 19.12 -22.77
N HIS A 626 -10.98 19.71 -21.58
CA HIS A 626 -12.20 20.42 -21.15
C HIS A 626 -12.13 21.93 -21.41
N GLY A 627 -11.00 22.42 -21.94
CA GLY A 627 -10.74 23.83 -22.18
C GLY A 627 -10.42 24.61 -20.90
N ARG A 628 -10.54 25.93 -20.98
CA ARG A 628 -10.30 26.87 -19.87
C ARG A 628 -11.62 27.23 -19.20
N MET A 629 -11.60 27.41 -17.89
CA MET A 629 -12.79 27.72 -17.08
C MET A 629 -14.03 26.86 -17.45
N PRO A 630 -13.91 25.52 -17.50
CA PRO A 630 -15.05 24.67 -17.82
C PRO A 630 -16.20 24.91 -16.85
N LYS A 631 -17.44 24.78 -17.36
CA LYS A 631 -18.67 24.82 -16.58
C LYS A 631 -19.50 23.62 -16.93
N ASN A 632 -19.69 22.71 -15.97
CA ASN A 632 -20.44 21.47 -16.15
C ASN A 632 -19.92 20.60 -17.31
N ALA A 633 -18.61 20.59 -17.56
CA ALA A 633 -18.04 19.68 -18.55
C ALA A 633 -18.15 18.21 -18.07
N SER A 634 -18.03 17.26 -19.00
CA SER A 634 -18.23 15.84 -18.73
C SER A 634 -17.31 14.98 -19.58
N TYR A 635 -17.09 13.73 -19.13
CA TYR A 635 -16.50 12.69 -19.96
C TYR A 635 -17.21 11.35 -19.77
N ALA A 636 -17.10 10.47 -20.77
CA ALA A 636 -17.55 9.08 -20.69
C ALA A 636 -16.71 8.23 -21.65
N TYR A 637 -15.94 7.29 -21.10
CA TYR A 637 -15.09 6.38 -21.87
C TYR A 637 -15.01 4.98 -21.23
N ILE A 638 -14.58 4.02 -22.03
CA ILE A 638 -14.32 2.64 -21.64
C ILE A 638 -12.86 2.34 -21.99
N MET A 639 -12.09 1.85 -21.04
CA MET A 639 -10.75 1.30 -21.25
C MET A 639 -10.84 -0.22 -21.23
N ILE A 640 -10.13 -0.88 -22.15
CA ILE A 640 -10.14 -2.34 -22.32
C ILE A 640 -8.68 -2.81 -22.40
N PRO A 641 -8.05 -3.13 -21.25
CA PRO A 641 -6.68 -3.62 -21.20
C PRO A 641 -6.52 -4.98 -21.88
N SER A 642 -5.31 -5.28 -22.37
CA SER A 642 -4.93 -6.57 -22.95
C SER A 642 -5.87 -7.10 -24.05
N ILE A 643 -6.47 -6.19 -24.83
CA ILE A 643 -7.38 -6.53 -25.94
C ILE A 643 -6.61 -6.64 -27.26
N THR A 644 -6.94 -7.63 -28.09
CA THR A 644 -6.39 -7.74 -29.44
C THR A 644 -7.13 -6.84 -30.42
N ARG A 645 -6.52 -6.56 -31.58
CA ARG A 645 -7.17 -5.76 -32.63
C ARG A 645 -8.49 -6.38 -33.10
N GLU A 646 -8.51 -7.69 -33.31
CA GLU A 646 -9.69 -8.44 -33.75
C GLU A 646 -10.82 -8.37 -32.70
N GLN A 647 -10.46 -8.52 -31.42
CA GLN A 647 -11.40 -8.35 -30.31
C GLN A 647 -11.93 -6.91 -30.24
N MET A 648 -11.08 -5.91 -30.45
CA MET A 648 -11.48 -4.50 -30.45
C MET A 648 -12.42 -4.17 -31.63
N GLU A 649 -12.17 -4.74 -32.81
CA GLU A 649 -13.08 -4.63 -33.97
C GLU A 649 -14.42 -5.32 -33.71
N SER A 650 -14.44 -6.44 -32.99
CA SER A 650 -15.67 -7.10 -32.55
C SER A 650 -16.41 -6.29 -31.49
N TYR A 651 -15.69 -5.75 -30.51
CA TYR A 651 -16.23 -4.98 -29.39
C TYR A 651 -16.97 -3.73 -29.90
N GLN A 652 -16.39 -3.01 -30.87
CA GLN A 652 -17.01 -1.83 -31.48
C GLN A 652 -18.35 -2.12 -32.18
N LYS A 653 -18.61 -3.36 -32.62
CA LYS A 653 -19.87 -3.76 -33.24
C LYS A 653 -20.96 -4.06 -32.21
N HIS A 654 -20.57 -4.43 -31.00
CA HIS A 654 -21.49 -4.80 -29.93
C HIS A 654 -20.94 -4.38 -28.56
N VAL A 655 -21.08 -3.11 -28.23
CA VAL A 655 -20.67 -2.56 -26.94
C VAL A 655 -21.67 -3.01 -25.87
N PRO A 656 -21.25 -3.79 -24.85
CA PRO A 656 -22.16 -4.41 -23.87
C PRO A 656 -22.62 -3.46 -22.75
N ILE A 657 -22.24 -2.18 -22.83
CA ILE A 657 -22.45 -1.18 -21.78
C ILE A 657 -23.37 -0.08 -22.29
N ARG A 658 -24.39 0.24 -21.49
CA ARG A 658 -25.26 1.40 -21.71
C ARG A 658 -25.14 2.36 -20.54
N VAL A 659 -24.87 3.64 -20.79
CA VAL A 659 -24.93 4.68 -19.77
C VAL A 659 -26.39 4.89 -19.36
N VAL A 660 -26.68 4.74 -18.07
CA VAL A 660 -28.01 5.01 -17.49
C VAL A 660 -28.14 6.49 -17.15
N ALA A 661 -27.09 7.08 -16.58
CA ALA A 661 -27.00 8.50 -16.28
C ALA A 661 -25.54 8.97 -16.23
N ASN A 662 -25.30 10.23 -16.59
CA ASN A 662 -24.03 10.93 -16.34
C ASN A 662 -24.32 12.40 -16.01
N GLU A 663 -24.99 12.61 -14.87
CA GLU A 663 -25.51 13.90 -14.42
C GLU A 663 -24.93 14.26 -13.05
N ALA A 664 -24.99 15.53 -12.67
CA ALA A 664 -24.46 15.97 -11.38
C ALA A 664 -25.09 15.21 -10.20
N SER A 665 -26.36 14.84 -10.25
CA SER A 665 -27.01 14.09 -9.17
C SER A 665 -26.61 12.61 -9.14
N MET A 666 -26.27 12.01 -10.29
CA MET A 666 -26.01 10.57 -10.40
C MET A 666 -25.24 10.15 -11.65
N GLN A 667 -24.45 9.09 -11.53
CA GLN A 667 -23.74 8.44 -12.62
C GLN A 667 -23.99 6.94 -12.57
N GLY A 668 -24.20 6.29 -13.71
CA GLY A 668 -24.42 4.84 -13.71
C GLY A 668 -24.47 4.19 -15.07
N ILE A 669 -24.33 2.86 -15.06
CA ILE A 669 -24.34 2.02 -16.26
C ILE A 669 -25.26 0.81 -16.08
N GLN A 670 -25.72 0.29 -17.20
CA GLN A 670 -26.27 -1.04 -17.34
C GLN A 670 -25.20 -1.91 -18.00
N TYR A 671 -24.85 -3.02 -17.36
CA TYR A 671 -23.95 -4.04 -17.89
C TYR A 671 -24.54 -5.42 -17.65
N LYS A 672 -24.81 -6.16 -18.73
CA LYS A 672 -25.53 -7.43 -18.67
C LYS A 672 -26.83 -7.24 -17.86
N ASN A 673 -27.06 -8.08 -16.85
CA ASN A 673 -28.20 -8.03 -15.96
C ASN A 673 -27.98 -7.13 -14.73
N ARG A 674 -26.97 -6.25 -14.74
CA ARG A 674 -26.63 -5.37 -13.62
C ARG A 674 -26.85 -3.91 -13.97
N MET A 675 -27.56 -3.21 -13.11
CA MET A 675 -27.60 -1.75 -13.06
C MET A 675 -26.68 -1.29 -11.91
N MET A 676 -25.70 -0.45 -12.22
CA MET A 676 -24.69 0.03 -11.26
C MET A 676 -24.74 1.56 -11.23
N LEU A 677 -25.01 2.15 -10.07
CA LEU A 677 -25.32 3.57 -9.92
C LEU A 677 -24.62 4.17 -8.70
N ASN A 678 -24.08 5.37 -8.92
CA ASN A 678 -23.58 6.26 -7.90
C ASN A 678 -24.50 7.48 -7.84
N PHE A 679 -25.30 7.59 -6.79
CA PHE A 679 -26.10 8.75 -6.47
C PHE A 679 -25.28 9.68 -5.57
N PHE A 680 -24.91 10.85 -6.08
CA PHE A 680 -24.23 11.91 -5.31
C PHE A 680 -25.21 12.69 -4.45
N GLU A 681 -26.48 12.69 -4.83
CA GLU A 681 -27.60 13.33 -4.16
C GLU A 681 -28.81 12.38 -4.22
N LYS A 682 -29.91 12.69 -3.52
CA LYS A 682 -31.17 11.97 -3.71
C LYS A 682 -31.61 12.02 -5.18
N GLY A 683 -32.20 10.95 -5.69
CA GLY A 683 -32.55 10.87 -7.10
C GLY A 683 -33.30 9.61 -7.47
N SER A 684 -33.60 9.47 -8.77
CA SER A 684 -34.31 8.33 -9.32
C SER A 684 -33.91 8.06 -10.76
N VAL A 685 -33.87 6.79 -11.15
CA VAL A 685 -33.90 6.32 -12.55
C VAL A 685 -35.03 5.29 -12.68
N PRO A 686 -35.50 4.92 -13.88
CA PRO A 686 -36.56 3.93 -14.01
C PRO A 686 -36.26 2.65 -13.20
N GLY A 687 -37.18 2.23 -12.33
CA GLY A 687 -37.01 1.07 -11.46
C GLY A 687 -36.49 1.36 -10.05
N ILE A 688 -35.87 2.53 -9.80
CA ILE A 688 -35.23 2.84 -8.51
C ILE A 688 -35.31 4.32 -8.13
N GLN A 689 -35.63 4.59 -6.88
CA GLN A 689 -35.52 5.91 -6.27
C GLN A 689 -34.85 5.81 -4.89
N VAL A 690 -33.98 6.78 -4.58
CA VAL A 690 -33.21 6.85 -3.33
C VAL A 690 -33.39 8.21 -2.67
N SER A 691 -33.53 8.23 -1.33
CA SER A 691 -33.75 9.48 -0.59
C SER A 691 -32.47 10.25 -0.25
N GLN A 692 -31.29 9.66 -0.44
CA GLN A 692 -29.99 10.16 0.00
C GLN A 692 -28.86 9.69 -0.95
N PRO A 693 -27.65 10.29 -0.86
CA PRO A 693 -26.48 9.80 -1.61
C PRO A 693 -26.19 8.33 -1.29
N VAL A 694 -25.95 7.51 -2.32
CA VAL A 694 -25.73 6.07 -2.19
C VAL A 694 -24.97 5.52 -3.39
N SER A 695 -24.09 4.55 -3.17
CA SER A 695 -23.58 3.68 -4.23
C SER A 695 -24.37 2.38 -4.21
N ILE A 696 -24.98 1.99 -5.32
CA ILE A 696 -25.91 0.86 -5.40
C ILE A 696 -25.74 0.06 -6.68
N ALA A 697 -25.86 -1.25 -6.58
CA ALA A 697 -25.96 -2.17 -7.69
C ALA A 697 -27.18 -3.07 -7.54
N LEU A 698 -27.91 -3.26 -8.63
CA LEU A 698 -29.04 -4.17 -8.75
C LEU A 698 -28.68 -5.21 -9.80
N LYS A 699 -28.73 -6.48 -9.42
CA LYS A 699 -28.51 -7.62 -10.29
C LYS A 699 -29.85 -8.34 -10.46
N ASP A 700 -30.45 -8.12 -11.61
CA ASP A 700 -31.75 -8.69 -11.96
C ASP A 700 -31.57 -10.10 -12.54
N ASN A 701 -32.19 -11.07 -11.92
CA ASN A 701 -32.36 -12.42 -12.44
C ASN A 701 -33.86 -12.64 -12.66
N THR A 702 -34.25 -13.49 -13.61
CA THR A 702 -35.65 -13.70 -14.03
C THR A 702 -36.70 -13.79 -12.89
N HIS A 703 -36.31 -14.26 -11.71
CA HIS A 703 -37.16 -14.33 -10.52
C HIS A 703 -36.66 -13.53 -9.31
N TYR A 704 -35.42 -13.04 -9.29
CA TYR A 704 -34.79 -12.46 -8.11
C TYR A 704 -34.01 -11.19 -8.45
N ILE A 705 -34.08 -10.18 -7.59
CA ILE A 705 -33.19 -9.03 -7.64
C ILE A 705 -32.28 -9.08 -6.42
N GLU A 706 -30.99 -9.13 -6.66
CA GLU A 706 -29.97 -8.93 -5.64
C GLU A 706 -29.58 -7.46 -5.62
N VAL A 707 -29.63 -6.84 -4.44
CA VAL A 707 -29.29 -5.43 -4.23
C VAL A 707 -28.09 -5.36 -3.32
N THR A 708 -27.05 -4.66 -3.76
CA THR A 708 -25.86 -4.34 -2.98
C THR A 708 -25.70 -2.83 -2.91
N LEU A 709 -25.57 -2.25 -1.73
CA LEU A 709 -25.45 -0.81 -1.55
C LEU A 709 -24.57 -0.42 -0.36
N CYS A 710 -24.00 0.78 -0.40
CA CYS A 710 -23.28 1.36 0.73
C CYS A 710 -23.44 2.88 0.79
N ASP A 711 -23.25 3.46 1.99
CA ASP A 711 -23.13 4.91 2.20
C ASP A 711 -21.71 5.41 1.85
N PRO A 712 -21.52 6.18 0.76
CA PRO A 712 -20.21 6.73 0.38
C PRO A 712 -19.71 7.82 1.33
N THR A 713 -20.62 8.50 2.02
CA THR A 713 -20.32 9.65 2.89
C THR A 713 -19.82 9.20 4.26
N LYS A 714 -20.30 8.04 4.72
CA LYS A 714 -20.15 7.50 6.09
C LYS A 714 -20.77 8.42 7.14
N GLU A 715 -21.72 9.23 6.72
CA GLU A 715 -22.36 10.26 7.53
C GLU A 715 -23.86 10.43 7.29
N CYS A 716 -24.46 9.64 6.39
CA CYS A 716 -25.88 9.73 6.09
C CYS A 716 -26.76 9.44 7.33
N GLY A 717 -28.02 9.85 7.26
CA GLY A 717 -28.99 9.71 8.35
C GLY A 717 -29.19 8.25 8.78
N GLU A 718 -29.97 8.05 9.86
CA GLU A 718 -30.17 6.73 10.50
C GLU A 718 -30.58 5.63 9.49
N SER A 719 -31.34 6.00 8.45
CA SER A 719 -31.82 5.10 7.40
C SER A 719 -31.78 5.71 6.00
N LEU A 720 -31.60 4.88 4.97
CA LEU A 720 -31.89 5.17 3.57
C LEU A 720 -33.31 4.73 3.23
N ASP A 721 -34.08 5.57 2.54
CA ASP A 721 -35.31 5.12 1.88
C ASP A 721 -35.00 4.77 0.42
N LEU A 722 -35.24 3.50 0.09
CA LEU A 722 -35.10 2.95 -1.24
C LEU A 722 -36.46 2.50 -1.75
N ILE A 723 -36.89 3.04 -2.88
CA ILE A 723 -38.10 2.61 -3.59
C ILE A 723 -37.64 1.80 -4.81
N LEU A 724 -38.20 0.60 -4.97
CA LEU A 724 -37.99 -0.25 -6.15
C LEU A 724 -39.34 -0.56 -6.80
N ASP A 725 -39.43 -0.36 -8.11
CA ASP A 725 -40.65 -0.66 -8.88
C ASP A 725 -40.86 -2.18 -8.96
N GLY A 726 -42.07 -2.64 -8.66
CA GLY A 726 -42.46 -4.04 -8.69
C GLY A 726 -42.95 -4.61 -7.35
N ASN A 727 -43.38 -5.87 -7.40
CA ASN A 727 -43.90 -6.60 -6.27
C ASN A 727 -42.92 -7.69 -5.86
N PHE A 728 -42.37 -7.56 -4.65
CA PHE A 728 -41.30 -8.44 -4.19
C PHE A 728 -41.57 -9.02 -2.81
N GLU A 729 -40.96 -10.17 -2.53
CA GLU A 729 -40.77 -10.67 -1.17
C GLU A 729 -39.29 -10.69 -0.82
N TYR A 730 -38.99 -10.44 0.45
CA TYR A 730 -37.64 -10.56 0.97
C TYR A 730 -37.24 -12.04 1.08
N VAL A 731 -36.08 -12.40 0.53
CA VAL A 731 -35.60 -13.79 0.50
C VAL A 731 -34.37 -13.99 1.36
N ALA A 732 -33.39 -13.10 1.28
CA ALA A 732 -32.12 -13.24 1.99
C ALA A 732 -31.47 -11.90 2.30
N GLY A 733 -30.63 -11.88 3.34
CA GLY A 733 -29.89 -10.73 3.82
C GLY A 733 -30.11 -10.51 5.32
N ASP A 734 -29.61 -9.39 5.83
CA ASP A 734 -29.79 -9.01 7.23
C ASP A 734 -31.13 -8.25 7.44
N THR A 735 -32.14 -8.97 7.90
CA THR A 735 -33.47 -8.41 8.18
C THR A 735 -33.48 -7.42 9.34
N SER A 736 -32.44 -7.37 10.17
CA SER A 736 -32.36 -6.37 11.25
C SER A 736 -32.09 -4.96 10.72
N LEU A 737 -31.60 -4.86 9.49
CA LEU A 737 -31.25 -3.60 8.83
C LEU A 737 -32.32 -3.11 7.87
N ILE A 738 -33.25 -3.97 7.46
CA ILE A 738 -34.13 -3.69 6.32
C ILE A 738 -35.58 -3.88 6.75
N GLU A 739 -36.34 -2.80 6.68
CA GLU A 739 -37.79 -2.81 6.85
C GLU A 739 -38.45 -2.66 5.47
N LEU A 740 -39.26 -3.65 5.07
CA LEU A 740 -39.91 -3.69 3.76
C LEU A 740 -41.41 -3.39 3.91
N HIS A 741 -41.88 -2.37 3.20
CA HIS A 741 -43.28 -2.00 3.07
C HIS A 741 -43.73 -2.21 1.61
N GLN A 742 -44.53 -3.24 1.37
CA GLN A 742 -45.09 -3.53 0.05
C GLN A 742 -46.24 -2.56 -0.27
N GLN A 743 -46.20 -1.94 -1.45
CA GLN A 743 -47.29 -1.17 -2.05
C GLN A 743 -47.82 -1.90 -3.29
N GLU A 744 -48.87 -1.41 -3.96
CA GLU A 744 -49.51 -2.13 -5.07
C GLU A 744 -48.57 -2.37 -6.28
N SER A 745 -47.68 -1.41 -6.57
CA SER A 745 -46.81 -1.41 -7.76
C SER A 745 -45.32 -1.21 -7.47
N TYR A 746 -44.94 -1.02 -6.21
CA TYR A 746 -43.55 -0.83 -5.78
C TYR A 746 -43.36 -1.32 -4.34
N ILE A 747 -42.10 -1.48 -3.94
CA ILE A 747 -41.73 -1.66 -2.53
C ILE A 747 -41.01 -0.43 -2.02
N HIS A 748 -41.24 -0.09 -0.75
CA HIS A 748 -40.46 0.90 -0.01
C HIS A 748 -39.64 0.15 1.05
N LEU A 749 -38.33 0.30 0.96
CA LEU A 749 -37.35 -0.28 1.87
C LEU A 749 -36.76 0.84 2.71
N ASN A 750 -36.89 0.73 4.03
CA ASN A 750 -36.13 1.55 4.97
C ASN A 750 -34.90 0.77 5.42
N ILE A 751 -33.70 1.26 5.09
CA ILE A 751 -32.44 0.54 5.26
C ILE A 751 -31.57 1.26 6.29
N ARG A 752 -31.42 0.65 7.45
CA ARG A 752 -30.56 1.11 8.55
C ARG A 752 -29.12 0.72 8.25
N TRP A 753 -28.30 1.71 7.94
CA TRP A 753 -26.91 1.52 7.52
C TRP A 753 -25.88 2.25 8.39
N GLN A 754 -26.32 2.95 9.43
CA GLN A 754 -25.46 3.80 10.25
C GLN A 754 -24.28 3.04 10.91
N GLU A 755 -24.48 1.77 11.25
CA GLU A 755 -23.48 0.90 11.89
C GLU A 755 -22.60 0.18 10.87
N LYS A 756 -22.84 0.36 9.56
CA LYS A 756 -22.00 -0.22 8.51
C LYS A 756 -20.82 0.67 8.15
N TYR A 757 -20.85 1.96 8.48
CA TYR A 757 -19.73 2.88 8.27
C TYR A 757 -19.18 2.88 6.83
N GLY A 758 -20.07 2.73 5.85
CA GLY A 758 -19.75 2.62 4.42
C GLY A 758 -19.47 1.19 3.92
N LEU A 759 -19.47 0.18 4.78
CA LEU A 759 -19.44 -1.21 4.31
C LEU A 759 -20.74 -1.58 3.57
N PRO A 760 -20.66 -2.44 2.54
CA PRO A 760 -21.83 -2.80 1.75
C PRO A 760 -22.84 -3.64 2.54
N ILE A 761 -24.12 -3.42 2.22
CA ILE A 761 -25.26 -4.25 2.61
C ILE A 761 -25.75 -4.95 1.34
N THR A 762 -25.89 -6.27 1.41
CA THR A 762 -26.44 -7.08 0.32
C THR A 762 -27.68 -7.82 0.78
N PHE A 763 -28.73 -7.81 -0.04
CA PHE A 763 -29.96 -8.56 0.19
C PHE A 763 -30.60 -9.00 -1.13
N ILE A 764 -31.46 -10.01 -1.06
CA ILE A 764 -32.12 -10.63 -2.21
C ILE A 764 -33.62 -10.52 -2.04
N LEU A 765 -34.28 -10.07 -3.11
CA LEU A 765 -35.72 -9.96 -3.27
C LEU A 765 -36.18 -10.94 -4.35
N LYS A 766 -37.38 -11.50 -4.21
CA LYS A 766 -38.00 -12.36 -5.24
C LYS A 766 -39.25 -11.71 -5.78
N ASN A 767 -39.38 -11.67 -7.10
CA ASN A 767 -40.53 -11.09 -7.78
C ASN A 767 -41.77 -11.99 -7.59
N LYS A 768 -42.88 -11.42 -7.13
CA LYS A 768 -44.15 -12.13 -6.88
C LYS A 768 -44.97 -12.37 -8.16
N LEU A 769 -44.71 -11.66 -9.25
CA LEU A 769 -45.50 -11.77 -10.49
C LEU A 769 -45.21 -13.03 -11.34
N ASN A 770 -44.37 -13.95 -10.87
CA ASN A 770 -44.07 -15.22 -11.53
C ASN A 770 -44.55 -16.47 -10.76
N SER A 771 -45.48 -16.33 -9.79
CA SER A 771 -46.05 -17.48 -9.08
C SER A 771 -47.41 -17.98 -9.61
N GLU A 772 -47.94 -17.38 -10.69
CA GLU A 772 -49.22 -17.78 -11.31
C GLU A 772 -49.16 -17.93 -12.84
N LEU A 773 -48.04 -18.44 -13.37
CA LEU A 773 -47.99 -18.94 -14.76
C LEU A 773 -47.50 -20.39 -14.82
#